data_AF-A0A182F914-F1
#
_entry.id   AF-A0A182F914-F1
#
_cell.length_a   1.000
_cell.length_b   1.000
_cell.length_c   1.000
_cell.angle_alpha   90.00
_cell.angle_beta   90.00
_cell.angle_gamma   90.00
#
_symmetry.space_group_name_H-M   'P 1'
#
loop_
_entity.id
_entity.type
_entity.pdbx_description
1 polymer ?
#
loop_
_entity_poly.entity_id
_entity_poly.type
_entity_poly.pdbx_seq_one_letter_code
_entity_poly.pdbx_strand_id
1 'polypeptide(L)'
;MATVSGVLGGTSAVLVSLFILRKVVPWIYQNLIGPKVFGCRINVKKLGEWALITGATDGIGKAYAKALAKRGLNVILVSRTLSKLEDVAKEIETEFKVRTMVIDADFTGGAEIYEKIRSRIENLEIGVLVNNVGMSYANPEYLLDLPDSEKLIQNLLNCNVLSVTRMCQLVMPGMVSRHAGLIVNISSLSAVIPAPLLTVYAASKAYMDKLSEDLGTEYAKHNITVQSVLPGPVATNMSKIRKSTWMACSPKVFVDSAISTLGHARHTTGYFPHALLELAINTFSFLLPRLVERLTLNTMQNIRARAMKKSSSNTRSAAGTQEASNVEMLLHLVLLAVAVVSGSAAAGSGNKKYALSAKFIEEINSKASTWRAGRNFHPDVSLSYIRGLMGVHQDAYKFREPEFVHDLSADGDDLPESFDSREQWPNCPTIREIRDQGSCGSCWAFGAVEAMSDRVCIASGGKIHFRFSAEDLVSCCHTCGFGCNGGFPGAAWSYWVHKGLVSGGPFGSNQGCQPYAIAPCEHHVNGTRPSCEGEGGKTPKCVKKCQESYTVPYAKDKRYGSKSYSIPRHEDQIRKEIMTNGPVEGAFTVYEDLLHYKEGVYQHVTGKMLGGHAIRILGWGVENNTKYWLIANSWNSDWGDNGFFKILRGEDHLGIESSIAAGLPKL
;
A
#
# COMPACT_ATOMS: atom_id res chain seq x y z
N MET A 1 -1.10 42.71 -18.71
CA MET A 1 -1.24 41.39 -18.02
C MET A 1 -2.23 40.42 -18.67
N ALA A 2 -2.88 40.76 -19.80
CA ALA A 2 -3.88 39.88 -20.44
C ALA A 2 -3.33 38.89 -21.51
N THR A 3 -2.00 38.77 -21.71
CA THR A 3 -1.43 38.00 -22.84
C THR A 3 -0.64 36.76 -22.45
N VAL A 4 -0.36 36.52 -21.15
CA VAL A 4 0.41 35.34 -20.70
C VAL A 4 -0.50 34.16 -20.36
N SER A 5 -1.66 34.39 -19.74
CA SER A 5 -2.63 33.33 -19.41
C SER A 5 -3.29 32.69 -20.64
N GLY A 6 -3.52 33.45 -21.72
CA GLY A 6 -4.12 32.93 -22.95
C GLY A 6 -3.18 32.00 -23.74
N VAL A 7 -1.88 32.29 -23.75
CA VAL A 7 -0.86 31.47 -24.41
C VAL A 7 -0.61 30.18 -23.62
N LEU A 8 -0.52 30.24 -22.29
CA LEU A 8 -0.38 29.06 -21.42
C LEU A 8 -1.60 28.12 -21.46
N GLY A 9 -2.82 28.67 -21.59
CA GLY A 9 -4.04 27.89 -21.78
C GLY A 9 -4.09 27.17 -23.12
N GLY A 10 -3.72 27.87 -24.21
CA GLY A 10 -3.68 27.30 -25.56
C GLY A 10 -2.66 26.17 -25.71
N THR A 11 -1.45 26.33 -25.16
CA THR A 11 -0.42 25.28 -25.18
C THR A 11 -0.83 24.05 -24.36
N SER A 12 -1.51 24.25 -23.22
CA SER A 12 -1.98 23.14 -22.38
C SER A 12 -3.08 22.33 -23.06
N ALA A 13 -4.02 22.98 -23.76
CA ALA A 13 -5.07 22.30 -24.51
C ALA A 13 -4.50 21.45 -25.66
N VAL A 14 -3.52 21.97 -26.41
CA VAL A 14 -2.84 21.23 -27.49
C VAL A 14 -2.12 20.01 -26.95
N LEU A 15 -1.40 20.13 -25.83
CA LEU A 15 -0.69 19.00 -25.21
C LEU A 15 -1.66 17.91 -24.71
N VAL A 16 -2.79 18.29 -24.13
CA VAL A 16 -3.84 17.34 -23.70
C VAL A 16 -4.49 16.65 -24.91
N SER A 17 -4.82 17.39 -25.98
CA SER A 17 -5.36 16.79 -27.21
C SER A 17 -4.38 15.82 -27.87
N LEU A 18 -3.09 16.17 -27.93
CA LEU A 18 -2.04 15.28 -28.42
C LEU A 18 -1.89 14.04 -27.54
N PHE A 19 -2.01 14.17 -26.22
CA PHE A 19 -2.00 13.04 -25.30
C PHE A 19 -3.19 12.09 -25.53
N ILE A 20 -4.41 12.62 -25.63
CA ILE A 20 -5.63 11.83 -25.90
C ILE A 20 -5.51 11.08 -27.23
N LEU A 21 -5.09 11.79 -28.30
CA LEU A 21 -4.92 11.20 -29.63
C LEU A 21 -3.81 10.13 -29.66
N ARG A 22 -2.71 10.32 -28.94
CA ARG A 22 -1.55 9.41 -28.97
C ARG A 22 -1.70 8.20 -28.04
N LYS A 23 -2.43 8.32 -26.93
CA LYS A 23 -2.48 7.28 -25.89
C LYS A 23 -3.86 6.66 -25.71
N VAL A 24 -4.92 7.47 -25.62
CA VAL A 24 -6.27 6.99 -25.31
C VAL A 24 -6.91 6.33 -26.53
N VAL A 25 -6.86 6.98 -27.69
CA VAL A 25 -7.49 6.44 -28.92
C VAL A 25 -6.90 5.08 -29.33
N PRO A 26 -5.56 4.90 -29.40
CA PRO A 26 -4.99 3.58 -29.70
C PRO A 26 -5.35 2.53 -28.66
N TRP A 27 -5.38 2.88 -27.37
CA TRP A 27 -5.74 1.96 -26.29
C TRP A 27 -7.20 1.48 -26.42
N ILE A 28 -8.15 2.39 -26.70
CA ILE A 28 -9.56 2.04 -26.95
C ILE A 28 -9.67 1.15 -28.19
N TYR A 29 -8.98 1.52 -29.28
CA TYR A 29 -9.01 0.72 -30.50
C TYR A 29 -8.47 -0.71 -30.25
N GLN A 30 -7.31 -0.84 -29.62
CA GLN A 30 -6.63 -2.11 -29.43
C GLN A 30 -7.33 -3.05 -28.44
N ASN A 31 -8.02 -2.52 -27.43
CA ASN A 31 -8.62 -3.33 -26.36
C ASN A 31 -10.15 -3.48 -26.47
N LEU A 32 -10.83 -2.62 -27.24
CA LEU A 32 -12.29 -2.65 -27.40
C LEU A 32 -12.70 -2.79 -28.86
N ILE A 33 -12.40 -1.80 -29.70
CA ILE A 33 -13.00 -1.72 -31.04
C ILE A 33 -12.42 -2.79 -31.97
N GLY A 34 -11.10 -2.84 -32.13
CA GLY A 34 -10.37 -3.78 -32.98
C GLY A 34 -10.83 -5.23 -32.75
N PRO A 35 -10.55 -5.80 -31.56
CA PRO A 35 -10.85 -7.20 -31.29
C PRO A 35 -12.34 -7.55 -31.28
N LYS A 36 -13.23 -6.67 -30.76
CA LYS A 36 -14.66 -6.98 -30.64
C LYS A 36 -15.43 -6.77 -31.95
N VAL A 37 -15.06 -5.77 -32.75
CA VAL A 37 -15.80 -5.42 -33.98
C VAL A 37 -15.21 -6.12 -35.20
N PHE A 38 -13.88 -6.17 -35.31
CA PHE A 38 -13.20 -6.70 -36.49
C PHE A 38 -12.61 -8.11 -36.30
N GLY A 39 -12.53 -8.60 -35.05
CA GLY A 39 -11.97 -9.91 -34.75
C GLY A 39 -10.49 -10.04 -35.15
N CYS A 40 -10.03 -11.26 -35.35
CA CYS A 40 -8.64 -11.51 -35.79
C CYS A 40 -8.44 -11.05 -37.24
N ARG A 41 -7.49 -10.13 -37.49
CA ARG A 41 -7.15 -9.64 -38.84
C ARG A 41 -6.13 -10.49 -39.57
N ILE A 42 -5.39 -11.33 -38.84
CA ILE A 42 -4.38 -12.21 -39.42
C ILE A 42 -5.02 -13.53 -39.85
N ASN A 43 -4.92 -13.86 -41.14
CA ASN A 43 -5.28 -15.20 -41.62
C ASN A 43 -4.11 -16.15 -41.41
N VAL A 44 -4.10 -16.82 -40.26
CA VAL A 44 -2.99 -17.70 -39.84
C VAL A 44 -2.70 -18.84 -40.82
N LYS A 45 -3.70 -19.30 -41.59
CA LYS A 45 -3.53 -20.37 -42.59
C LYS A 45 -2.70 -19.91 -43.81
N LYS A 46 -2.61 -18.60 -44.06
CA LYS A 46 -1.78 -18.04 -45.14
C LYS A 46 -0.31 -17.86 -44.72
N LEU A 47 0.04 -18.08 -43.45
CA LEU A 47 1.40 -17.85 -42.94
C LEU A 47 2.30 -19.09 -43.04
N GLY A 48 1.69 -20.27 -43.17
CA GLY A 48 2.35 -21.57 -43.24
C GLY A 48 1.37 -22.67 -42.84
N GLU A 49 1.81 -23.92 -42.96
CA GLU A 49 0.95 -25.08 -42.70
C GLU A 49 0.91 -25.48 -41.22
N TRP A 50 1.98 -25.20 -40.47
CA TRP A 50 2.16 -25.66 -39.09
C TRP A 50 2.23 -24.51 -38.09
N ALA A 51 1.63 -24.73 -36.93
CA ALA A 51 1.83 -23.95 -35.71
C ALA A 51 2.68 -24.74 -34.72
N LEU A 52 3.75 -24.15 -34.18
CA LEU A 52 4.56 -24.72 -33.12
C LEU A 52 4.25 -24.03 -31.79
N ILE A 53 3.81 -24.79 -30.79
CA ILE A 53 3.45 -24.28 -29.47
C ILE A 53 4.33 -24.92 -28.39
N THR A 54 5.02 -24.09 -27.60
CA THR A 54 5.78 -24.56 -26.43
C THR A 54 4.91 -24.53 -25.17
N GLY A 55 5.09 -25.50 -24.26
CA GLY A 55 4.23 -25.65 -23.08
C GLY A 55 2.78 -26.02 -23.41
N ALA A 56 2.56 -26.82 -24.46
CA ALA A 56 1.26 -27.08 -25.06
C ALA A 56 0.36 -28.13 -24.35
N THR A 57 0.80 -28.72 -23.24
CA THR A 57 0.05 -29.82 -22.58
C THR A 57 -1.09 -29.37 -21.67
N ASP A 58 -1.11 -28.10 -21.26
CA ASP A 58 -2.12 -27.55 -20.36
C ASP A 58 -2.26 -26.02 -20.50
N GLY A 59 -3.25 -25.43 -19.83
CA GLY A 59 -3.38 -23.99 -19.67
C GLY A 59 -3.45 -23.21 -20.99
N ILE A 60 -2.72 -22.09 -21.04
CA ILE A 60 -2.71 -21.16 -22.18
C ILE A 60 -2.15 -21.85 -23.44
N GLY A 61 -1.09 -22.64 -23.31
CA GLY A 61 -0.47 -23.35 -24.45
C GLY A 61 -1.44 -24.34 -25.11
N LYS A 62 -2.11 -25.19 -24.31
CA LYS A 62 -3.13 -26.11 -24.83
C LYS A 62 -4.29 -25.37 -25.51
N ALA A 63 -4.71 -24.24 -24.93
CA ALA A 63 -5.77 -23.42 -25.51
C ALA A 63 -5.35 -22.79 -26.86
N TYR A 64 -4.11 -22.30 -26.99
CA TYR A 64 -3.57 -21.84 -28.28
C TYR A 64 -3.49 -22.96 -29.32
N ALA A 65 -3.00 -24.14 -28.92
CA ALA A 65 -2.92 -25.31 -29.80
C ALA A 65 -4.29 -25.65 -30.39
N LYS A 66 -5.33 -25.75 -29.54
CA LYS A 66 -6.72 -25.97 -29.99
C LYS A 66 -7.25 -24.84 -30.86
N ALA A 67 -6.99 -23.59 -30.49
CA ALA A 67 -7.53 -22.44 -31.21
C ALA A 67 -6.89 -22.25 -32.61
N LEU A 68 -5.63 -22.64 -32.78
CA LEU A 68 -4.93 -22.65 -34.07
C LEU A 68 -5.34 -23.87 -34.91
N ALA A 69 -5.51 -25.05 -34.29
CA ALA A 69 -6.09 -26.23 -34.96
C ALA A 69 -7.49 -25.95 -35.51
N LYS A 70 -8.35 -25.31 -34.71
CA LYS A 70 -9.68 -24.86 -35.14
C LYS A 70 -9.65 -23.93 -36.36
N ARG A 71 -8.53 -23.23 -36.58
CA ARG A 71 -8.31 -22.34 -37.73
C ARG A 71 -7.62 -23.04 -38.91
N GLY A 72 -7.46 -24.36 -38.84
CA GLY A 72 -7.01 -25.21 -39.93
C GLY A 72 -5.49 -25.35 -40.06
N LEU A 73 -4.73 -25.05 -39.00
CA LEU A 73 -3.28 -25.32 -38.94
C LEU A 73 -3.01 -26.70 -38.34
N ASN A 74 -2.00 -27.39 -38.87
CA ASN A 74 -1.43 -28.54 -38.19
C ASN A 74 -0.64 -28.07 -36.96
N VAL A 75 -0.52 -28.89 -35.92
CA VAL A 75 0.00 -28.43 -34.63
C VAL A 75 1.17 -29.27 -34.13
N ILE A 76 2.30 -28.61 -33.89
CA ILE A 76 3.45 -29.18 -33.20
C ILE A 76 3.37 -28.80 -31.72
N LEU A 77 3.22 -29.81 -30.87
CA LEU A 77 3.11 -29.68 -29.42
C LEU A 77 4.47 -29.98 -28.79
N VAL A 78 5.04 -29.00 -28.10
CA VAL A 78 6.33 -29.16 -27.40
C VAL A 78 6.13 -29.00 -25.89
N SER A 79 6.51 -30.00 -25.10
CA SER A 79 6.44 -29.99 -23.62
C SER A 79 7.27 -31.12 -23.02
N ARG A 80 7.39 -31.17 -21.69
CA ARG A 80 8.22 -32.14 -20.97
C ARG A 80 7.67 -33.55 -20.86
N THR A 81 6.35 -33.71 -20.93
CA THR A 81 5.69 -34.99 -20.62
C THR A 81 5.08 -35.58 -21.88
N LEU A 82 5.70 -36.64 -22.40
CA LEU A 82 5.28 -37.27 -23.66
C LEU A 82 3.83 -37.78 -23.63
N SER A 83 3.42 -38.49 -22.57
CA SER A 83 2.05 -39.00 -22.46
C SER A 83 0.98 -37.90 -22.53
N LYS A 84 1.20 -36.78 -21.83
CA LYS A 84 0.29 -35.62 -21.90
C LYS A 84 0.28 -34.97 -23.29
N LEU A 85 1.40 -34.98 -24.00
CA LEU A 85 1.47 -34.48 -25.38
C LEU A 85 0.62 -35.35 -26.30
N GLU A 86 0.73 -36.67 -26.18
CA GLU A 86 -0.05 -37.65 -26.95
C GLU A 86 -1.55 -37.52 -26.67
N ASP A 87 -1.95 -37.32 -25.41
CA ASP A 87 -3.36 -37.08 -25.05
C ASP A 87 -3.92 -35.82 -25.74
N VAL A 88 -3.17 -34.72 -25.68
CA VAL A 88 -3.60 -33.45 -26.29
C VAL A 88 -3.57 -33.53 -27.82
N ALA A 89 -2.59 -34.22 -28.40
CA ALA A 89 -2.52 -34.50 -29.83
C ALA A 89 -3.78 -35.24 -30.30
N LYS A 90 -4.11 -36.37 -29.66
CA LYS A 90 -5.30 -37.17 -29.98
C LYS A 90 -6.59 -36.37 -29.84
N GLU A 91 -6.71 -35.54 -28.81
CA GLU A 91 -7.84 -34.64 -28.61
C GLU A 91 -7.99 -33.66 -29.78
N ILE A 92 -6.89 -33.02 -30.20
CA ILE A 92 -6.86 -32.06 -31.32
C ILE A 92 -7.19 -32.73 -32.66
N GLU A 93 -6.60 -33.89 -32.94
CA GLU A 93 -6.85 -34.65 -34.17
C GLU A 93 -8.31 -35.10 -34.27
N THR A 94 -8.87 -35.54 -33.14
CA THR A 94 -10.27 -35.98 -33.05
C THR A 94 -11.22 -34.82 -33.30
N GLU A 95 -10.99 -33.67 -32.64
CA GLU A 95 -11.89 -32.51 -32.63
C GLU A 95 -11.81 -31.69 -33.93
N PHE A 96 -10.61 -31.47 -34.48
CA PHE A 96 -10.38 -30.51 -35.57
C PHE A 96 -9.94 -31.13 -36.90
N LYS A 97 -9.64 -32.43 -36.94
CA LYS A 97 -9.22 -33.15 -38.17
C LYS A 97 -7.96 -32.56 -38.83
N VAL A 98 -7.03 -32.05 -38.02
CA VAL A 98 -5.70 -31.58 -38.45
C VAL A 98 -4.63 -32.58 -38.03
N ARG A 99 -3.42 -32.49 -38.60
CA ARG A 99 -2.28 -33.33 -38.19
C ARG A 99 -1.63 -32.75 -36.94
N THR A 100 -1.09 -33.62 -36.08
CA THR A 100 -0.27 -33.19 -34.95
C THR A 100 1.11 -33.84 -34.96
N MET A 101 2.06 -33.18 -34.30
CA MET A 101 3.38 -33.72 -34.01
C MET A 101 3.75 -33.42 -32.56
N VAL A 102 4.24 -34.41 -31.85
CA VAL A 102 4.71 -34.24 -30.46
C VAL A 102 6.23 -34.24 -30.41
N ILE A 103 6.78 -33.33 -29.60
CA ILE A 103 8.22 -33.28 -29.29
C ILE A 103 8.35 -33.11 -27.78
N ASP A 104 8.87 -34.13 -27.11
CA ASP A 104 9.22 -34.03 -25.69
C ASP A 104 10.51 -33.21 -25.52
N ALA A 105 10.43 -32.10 -24.79
CA ALA A 105 11.57 -31.23 -24.52
C ALA A 105 11.41 -30.54 -23.16
N ASP A 106 12.49 -30.57 -22.37
CA ASP A 106 12.61 -29.82 -21.12
C ASP A 106 13.45 -28.58 -21.32
N PHE A 107 12.78 -27.42 -21.33
CA PHE A 107 13.41 -26.12 -21.49
C PHE A 107 14.23 -25.65 -20.29
N THR A 108 14.35 -26.46 -19.24
CA THR A 108 15.37 -26.27 -18.20
C THR A 108 16.73 -26.87 -18.56
N GLY A 109 16.77 -27.77 -19.56
CA GLY A 109 17.97 -28.43 -20.08
C GLY A 109 18.88 -27.54 -20.94
N GLY A 110 19.89 -28.15 -21.55
CA GLY A 110 20.93 -27.47 -22.32
C GLY A 110 20.60 -27.27 -23.80
N ALA A 111 21.64 -27.06 -24.61
CA ALA A 111 21.50 -26.76 -26.03
C ALA A 111 20.91 -27.93 -26.87
N GLU A 112 21.05 -29.16 -26.38
CA GLU A 112 20.63 -30.40 -27.03
C GLU A 112 19.14 -30.44 -27.37
N ILE A 113 18.30 -29.79 -26.56
CA ILE A 113 16.85 -29.76 -26.79
C ILE A 113 16.51 -29.02 -28.09
N TYR A 114 17.29 -28.00 -28.44
CA TYR A 114 17.06 -27.18 -29.64
C TYR A 114 17.47 -27.92 -30.90
N GLU A 115 18.50 -28.78 -30.85
CA GLU A 115 18.88 -29.63 -31.97
C GLU A 115 17.87 -30.76 -32.19
N LYS A 116 17.32 -31.32 -31.10
CA LYS A 116 16.18 -32.25 -31.18
C LYS A 116 14.96 -31.58 -31.84
N ILE A 117 14.64 -30.34 -31.48
CA ILE A 117 13.52 -29.61 -32.10
C ILE A 117 13.84 -29.30 -33.57
N ARG A 118 15.03 -28.77 -33.86
CA ARG A 118 15.49 -28.40 -35.22
C ARG A 118 15.32 -29.56 -36.21
N SER A 119 15.88 -30.73 -35.88
CA SER A 119 15.82 -31.92 -36.73
C SER A 119 14.40 -32.40 -37.05
N ARG A 120 13.43 -32.09 -36.17
CA ARG A 120 12.04 -32.49 -36.35
C ARG A 120 11.22 -31.47 -37.14
N ILE A 121 11.68 -30.23 -37.26
CA ILE A 121 10.93 -29.14 -37.92
C ILE A 121 11.57 -28.63 -39.21
N GLU A 122 12.77 -29.11 -39.58
CA GLU A 122 13.59 -28.60 -40.68
C GLU A 122 12.83 -28.48 -42.03
N ASN A 123 11.97 -29.45 -42.33
CA ASN A 123 11.21 -29.53 -43.58
C ASN A 123 9.74 -29.08 -43.44
N LEU A 124 9.40 -28.39 -42.36
CA LEU A 124 8.01 -27.96 -42.10
C LEU A 124 7.86 -26.45 -42.28
N GLU A 125 6.77 -26.06 -42.92
CA GLU A 125 6.40 -24.65 -43.04
C GLU A 125 5.75 -24.13 -41.76
N ILE A 126 6.58 -23.80 -40.77
CA ILE A 126 6.12 -23.21 -39.51
C ILE A 126 5.68 -21.77 -39.76
N GLY A 127 4.37 -21.54 -39.85
CA GLY A 127 3.77 -20.22 -40.07
C GLY A 127 3.45 -19.47 -38.77
N VAL A 128 3.27 -20.21 -37.67
CA VAL A 128 2.97 -19.64 -36.35
C VAL A 128 3.86 -20.26 -35.28
N LEU A 129 4.54 -19.43 -34.48
CA LEU A 129 5.24 -19.84 -33.27
C LEU A 129 4.55 -19.24 -32.05
N VAL A 130 4.16 -20.06 -31.08
CA VAL A 130 3.66 -19.61 -29.78
C VAL A 130 4.66 -20.01 -28.69
N ASN A 131 5.47 -19.06 -28.25
CA ASN A 131 6.39 -19.22 -27.14
C ASN A 131 5.64 -19.03 -25.83
N ASN A 132 5.08 -20.11 -25.29
CA ASN A 132 4.26 -20.11 -24.09
C ASN A 132 4.92 -20.82 -22.90
N VAL A 133 5.89 -21.71 -23.12
CA VAL A 133 6.56 -22.39 -22.02
C VAL A 133 7.15 -21.39 -21.03
N GLY A 134 7.02 -21.70 -19.75
CA GLY A 134 7.60 -20.88 -18.71
C GLY A 134 7.44 -21.48 -17.32
N MET A 135 8.22 -20.92 -16.40
CA MET A 135 8.27 -21.27 -14.99
C MET A 135 8.18 -20.01 -14.14
N SER A 136 7.58 -20.14 -12.97
CA SER A 136 7.54 -19.11 -11.94
C SER A 136 7.94 -19.72 -10.60
N TYR A 137 8.08 -18.89 -9.59
CA TYR A 137 8.31 -19.36 -8.23
C TYR A 137 7.14 -20.21 -7.75
N ALA A 138 7.41 -21.15 -6.86
CA ALA A 138 6.35 -21.92 -6.24
C ALA A 138 5.41 -20.99 -5.46
N ASN A 139 5.97 -20.05 -4.69
CA ASN A 139 5.24 -19.00 -3.98
C ASN A 139 6.10 -17.72 -4.01
N PRO A 140 5.54 -16.51 -3.77
CA PRO A 140 6.33 -15.31 -3.64
C PRO A 140 7.37 -15.45 -2.52
N GLU A 141 8.61 -15.07 -2.80
CA GLU A 141 9.75 -15.22 -1.87
C GLU A 141 10.81 -14.14 -2.13
N TYR A 142 11.55 -13.76 -1.08
CA TYR A 142 12.67 -12.82 -1.23
C TYR A 142 13.80 -13.48 -2.02
N LEU A 143 14.50 -12.70 -2.83
CA LEU A 143 15.56 -13.19 -3.69
C LEU A 143 16.62 -13.99 -2.92
N LEU A 144 16.99 -13.53 -1.73
CA LEU A 144 18.01 -14.16 -0.88
C LEU A 144 17.50 -15.42 -0.17
N ASP A 145 16.19 -15.60 -0.08
CA ASP A 145 15.54 -16.70 0.64
C ASP A 145 15.00 -17.78 -0.32
N LEU A 146 15.34 -17.70 -1.62
CA LEU A 146 14.88 -18.67 -2.60
C LEU A 146 15.47 -20.06 -2.32
N PRO A 147 14.63 -21.12 -2.27
CA PRO A 147 15.12 -22.48 -2.11
C PRO A 147 15.89 -22.92 -3.36
N ASP A 148 17.04 -23.58 -3.16
CA ASP A 148 17.94 -24.02 -4.24
C ASP A 148 18.22 -22.90 -5.25
N SER A 149 18.48 -21.68 -4.76
CA SER A 149 18.45 -20.43 -5.52
C SER A 149 19.20 -20.51 -6.85
N GLU A 150 20.42 -21.05 -6.87
CA GLU A 150 21.23 -21.19 -8.08
C GLU A 150 20.53 -22.03 -9.16
N LYS A 151 20.08 -23.24 -8.81
CA LYS A 151 19.40 -24.15 -9.73
C LYS A 151 18.04 -23.60 -10.16
N LEU A 152 17.29 -23.00 -9.24
CA LEU A 152 15.99 -22.40 -9.55
C LEU A 152 16.13 -21.23 -10.52
N ILE A 153 17.09 -20.33 -10.28
CA ILE A 153 17.36 -19.17 -11.13
C ILE A 153 17.82 -19.64 -12.51
N GLN A 154 18.78 -20.58 -12.59
CA GLN A 154 19.25 -21.12 -13.85
C GLN A 154 18.12 -21.75 -14.67
N ASN A 155 17.30 -22.60 -14.03
CA ASN A 155 16.17 -23.24 -14.69
C ASN A 155 15.13 -22.23 -15.17
N LEU A 156 14.86 -21.18 -14.39
CA LEU A 156 13.92 -20.13 -14.76
C LEU A 156 14.45 -19.32 -15.95
N LEU A 157 15.73 -18.96 -15.96
CA LEU A 157 16.34 -18.24 -17.08
C LEU A 157 16.40 -19.10 -18.34
N ASN A 158 16.79 -20.38 -18.24
CA ASN A 158 16.77 -21.30 -19.38
C ASN A 158 15.34 -21.42 -19.96
N CYS A 159 14.36 -21.61 -19.10
CA CYS A 159 12.98 -21.88 -19.50
C CYS A 159 12.23 -20.62 -19.99
N ASN A 160 12.48 -19.44 -19.42
CA ASN A 160 11.74 -18.22 -19.75
C ASN A 160 12.48 -17.28 -20.73
N VAL A 161 13.82 -17.26 -20.70
CA VAL A 161 14.65 -16.32 -21.46
C VAL A 161 15.31 -17.03 -22.64
N LEU A 162 16.09 -18.09 -22.37
CA LEU A 162 16.83 -18.76 -23.43
C LEU A 162 15.89 -19.45 -24.43
N SER A 163 14.82 -20.08 -23.93
CA SER A 163 13.85 -20.80 -24.77
C SER A 163 13.22 -19.91 -25.84
N VAL A 164 12.70 -18.73 -25.49
CA VAL A 164 12.04 -17.84 -26.44
C VAL A 164 13.01 -17.36 -27.50
N THR A 165 14.24 -17.00 -27.11
CA THR A 165 15.27 -16.53 -28.04
C THR A 165 15.70 -17.62 -29.01
N ARG A 166 15.96 -18.83 -28.51
CA ARG A 166 16.39 -19.96 -29.34
C ARG A 166 15.27 -20.46 -30.25
N MET A 167 14.03 -20.52 -29.77
CA MET A 167 12.88 -20.92 -30.59
C MET A 167 12.62 -19.91 -31.72
N CYS A 168 12.74 -18.61 -31.46
CA CYS A 168 12.73 -17.59 -32.51
C CYS A 168 13.87 -17.82 -33.52
N GLN A 169 15.11 -18.00 -33.06
CA GLN A 169 16.26 -18.30 -33.94
C GLN A 169 16.07 -19.55 -34.80
N LEU A 170 15.39 -20.57 -34.30
CA LEU A 170 15.11 -21.80 -35.04
C LEU A 170 14.05 -21.60 -36.14
N VAL A 171 12.99 -20.86 -35.86
CA VAL A 171 11.79 -20.78 -36.72
C VAL A 171 11.84 -19.60 -37.70
N MET A 172 12.43 -18.47 -37.28
CA MET A 172 12.43 -17.24 -38.07
C MET A 172 13.10 -17.34 -39.44
N PRO A 173 14.20 -18.08 -39.66
CA PRO A 173 14.81 -18.19 -40.99
C PRO A 173 13.82 -18.64 -42.08
N GLY A 174 12.95 -19.62 -41.76
CA GLY A 174 11.91 -20.06 -42.69
C GLY A 174 10.78 -19.06 -42.87
N MET A 175 10.42 -18.29 -41.83
CA MET A 175 9.44 -17.21 -41.95
C MET A 175 9.96 -16.05 -42.80
N VAL A 176 11.26 -15.73 -42.67
CA VAL A 176 11.95 -14.68 -43.42
C VAL A 176 12.00 -15.03 -44.91
N SER A 177 12.39 -16.27 -45.25
CA SER A 177 12.47 -16.69 -46.66
C SER A 177 11.10 -16.66 -47.35
N ARG A 178 10.02 -16.97 -46.63
CA ARG A 178 8.64 -16.94 -47.16
C ARG A 178 7.95 -15.57 -47.06
N HIS A 179 8.57 -14.59 -46.41
CA HIS A 179 7.94 -13.30 -46.06
C HIS A 179 6.56 -13.46 -45.39
N ALA A 180 6.44 -14.46 -44.51
CA ALA A 180 5.18 -14.78 -43.85
C ALA A 180 5.44 -15.50 -42.52
N GLY A 181 5.01 -14.89 -41.42
CA GLY A 181 5.13 -15.50 -40.10
C GLY A 181 4.41 -14.74 -39.00
N LEU A 182 3.99 -15.47 -37.98
CA LEU A 182 3.46 -14.93 -36.74
C LEU A 182 4.20 -15.54 -35.55
N ILE A 183 4.71 -14.69 -34.67
CA ILE A 183 5.29 -15.08 -33.39
C ILE A 183 4.44 -14.48 -32.28
N VAL A 184 3.97 -15.32 -31.36
CA VAL A 184 3.24 -14.93 -30.17
C VAL A 184 4.08 -15.33 -28.96
N ASN A 185 4.61 -14.34 -28.25
CA ASN A 185 5.40 -14.54 -27.05
C ASN A 185 4.53 -14.26 -25.82
N ILE A 186 4.35 -15.27 -24.96
CA ILE A 186 3.53 -15.14 -23.75
C ILE A 186 4.40 -14.63 -22.60
N SER A 187 4.45 -13.31 -22.47
CA SER A 187 5.06 -12.59 -21.35
C SER A 187 4.18 -12.66 -20.09
N SER A 188 4.02 -11.56 -19.35
CA SER A 188 3.13 -11.43 -18.20
C SER A 188 2.92 -9.95 -17.87
N LEU A 189 1.79 -9.58 -17.27
CA LEU A 189 1.63 -8.25 -16.68
C LEU A 189 2.77 -7.89 -15.72
N SER A 190 3.34 -8.87 -15.01
CA SER A 190 4.48 -8.66 -14.09
C SER A 190 5.75 -8.12 -14.77
N ALA A 191 5.80 -8.11 -16.11
CA ALA A 191 6.88 -7.48 -16.88
C ALA A 191 6.84 -5.95 -16.81
N VAL A 192 5.64 -5.37 -16.66
CA VAL A 192 5.40 -3.93 -16.81
C VAL A 192 4.81 -3.27 -15.55
N ILE A 193 4.39 -4.07 -14.57
CA ILE A 193 3.91 -3.60 -13.26
C ILE A 193 4.84 -4.04 -12.12
N PRO A 194 4.85 -3.34 -10.97
CA PRO A 194 5.62 -3.77 -9.80
C PRO A 194 5.25 -5.19 -9.34
N ALA A 195 6.25 -6.07 -9.26
CA ALA A 195 6.10 -7.48 -8.88
C ALA A 195 7.16 -7.90 -7.83
N PRO A 196 7.19 -7.27 -6.63
CA PRO A 196 8.09 -7.67 -5.56
C PRO A 196 7.87 -9.14 -5.17
N LEU A 197 8.90 -9.81 -4.65
CA LEU A 197 8.90 -11.24 -4.28
C LEU A 197 8.71 -12.22 -5.48
N LEU A 198 8.68 -11.71 -6.71
CA LEU A 198 8.71 -12.47 -7.97
C LEU A 198 9.81 -11.95 -8.91
N THR A 199 10.89 -11.43 -8.35
CA THR A 199 11.85 -10.54 -9.04
C THR A 199 12.46 -11.14 -10.30
N VAL A 200 13.01 -12.36 -10.23
CA VAL A 200 13.65 -13.01 -11.39
C VAL A 200 12.59 -13.44 -12.42
N TYR A 201 11.40 -13.86 -11.97
CA TYR A 201 10.28 -14.14 -12.87
C TYR A 201 9.86 -12.89 -13.66
N ALA A 202 9.59 -11.78 -12.96
CA ALA A 202 9.21 -10.51 -13.57
C ALA A 202 10.27 -10.03 -14.56
N ALA A 203 11.56 -10.07 -14.18
CA ALA A 203 12.67 -9.71 -15.06
C ALA A 203 12.74 -10.60 -16.31
N SER A 204 12.54 -11.91 -16.18
CA SER A 204 12.52 -12.83 -17.33
C SER A 204 11.39 -12.55 -18.32
N LYS A 205 10.24 -12.07 -17.81
CA LYS A 205 9.09 -11.68 -18.63
C LYS A 205 9.29 -10.30 -19.28
N ALA A 206 9.95 -9.37 -18.60
CA ALA A 206 10.38 -8.10 -19.19
C ALA A 206 11.39 -8.31 -20.34
N TYR A 207 12.33 -9.26 -20.19
CA TYR A 207 13.20 -9.67 -21.31
C TYR A 207 12.39 -10.13 -22.52
N MET A 208 11.42 -11.01 -22.30
CA MET A 208 10.58 -11.55 -23.37
C MET A 208 9.77 -10.45 -24.07
N ASP A 209 9.24 -9.51 -23.29
CA ASP A 209 8.48 -8.38 -23.82
C ASP A 209 9.36 -7.48 -24.69
N LYS A 210 10.54 -7.10 -24.18
CA LYS A 210 11.49 -6.28 -24.92
C LYS A 210 12.01 -6.97 -26.19
N LEU A 211 12.36 -8.25 -26.09
CA LEU A 211 12.76 -9.06 -27.25
C LEU A 211 11.66 -9.06 -28.33
N SER A 212 10.39 -9.14 -27.92
CA SER A 212 9.26 -9.17 -28.85
C SER A 212 9.07 -7.84 -29.59
N GLU A 213 9.22 -6.73 -28.87
CA GLU A 213 9.16 -5.38 -29.45
C GLU A 213 10.23 -5.19 -30.53
N ASP A 214 11.47 -5.56 -30.21
CA ASP A 214 12.62 -5.34 -31.09
C ASP A 214 12.57 -6.27 -32.31
N LEU A 215 12.31 -7.58 -32.12
CA LEU A 215 12.11 -8.51 -33.23
C LEU A 215 10.96 -8.08 -34.15
N GLY A 216 9.85 -7.58 -33.58
CA GLY A 216 8.72 -7.07 -34.37
C GLY A 216 9.06 -5.84 -35.19
N THR A 217 10.07 -5.06 -34.78
CA THR A 217 10.58 -3.89 -35.50
C THR A 217 11.58 -4.30 -36.57
N GLU A 218 12.56 -5.13 -36.21
CA GLU A 218 13.62 -5.64 -37.10
C GLU A 218 13.06 -6.39 -38.32
N TYR A 219 12.06 -7.25 -38.09
CA TYR A 219 11.53 -8.16 -39.10
C TYR A 219 10.20 -7.71 -39.72
N ALA A 220 9.74 -6.48 -39.43
CA ALA A 220 8.52 -5.93 -40.02
C ALA A 220 8.56 -5.91 -41.56
N LYS A 221 9.72 -5.60 -42.15
CA LYS A 221 9.92 -5.59 -43.61
C LYS A 221 9.82 -6.98 -44.25
N HIS A 222 9.95 -8.04 -43.47
CA HIS A 222 9.78 -9.42 -43.90
C HIS A 222 8.34 -9.91 -43.70
N ASN A 223 7.39 -9.02 -43.39
CA ASN A 223 5.99 -9.37 -43.13
C ASN A 223 5.84 -10.46 -42.04
N ILE A 224 6.72 -10.38 -41.03
CA ILE A 224 6.66 -11.19 -39.83
C ILE A 224 6.01 -10.33 -38.74
N THR A 225 4.89 -10.80 -38.20
CA THR A 225 4.26 -10.17 -37.04
C THR A 225 4.78 -10.81 -35.77
N VAL A 226 5.30 -9.99 -34.85
CA VAL A 226 5.63 -10.43 -33.48
C VAL A 226 4.66 -9.74 -32.53
N GLN A 227 4.00 -10.54 -31.70
CA GLN A 227 3.09 -10.06 -30.66
C GLN A 227 3.58 -10.52 -29.28
N SER A 228 3.80 -9.56 -28.39
CA SER A 228 3.94 -9.80 -26.96
C SER A 228 2.56 -9.79 -26.31
N VAL A 229 2.22 -10.88 -25.64
CA VAL A 229 0.99 -11.01 -24.86
C VAL A 229 1.36 -11.01 -23.39
N LEU A 230 0.75 -10.14 -22.58
CA LEU A 230 1.04 -9.94 -21.17
C LEU A 230 -0.16 -10.37 -20.31
N PRO A 231 -0.41 -11.68 -20.13
CA PRO A 231 -1.51 -12.14 -19.30
C PRO A 231 -1.38 -11.63 -17.86
N GLY A 232 -2.52 -11.22 -17.30
CA GLY A 232 -2.75 -11.19 -15.86
C GLY A 232 -3.09 -12.58 -15.32
N PRO A 233 -3.90 -12.68 -14.26
CA PRO A 233 -4.33 -13.97 -13.73
C PRO A 233 -5.15 -14.76 -14.76
N VAL A 234 -4.77 -16.02 -15.01
CA VAL A 234 -5.54 -16.98 -15.81
C VAL A 234 -5.62 -18.29 -15.02
N ALA A 235 -6.78 -18.95 -15.00
CA ALA A 235 -7.00 -20.19 -14.25
C ALA A 235 -6.18 -21.36 -14.85
N THR A 236 -4.96 -21.55 -14.35
CA THR A 236 -3.99 -22.56 -14.83
C THR A 236 -3.31 -23.24 -13.66
N ASN A 237 -2.68 -24.38 -13.92
CA ASN A 237 -1.86 -25.06 -12.91
C ASN A 237 -0.68 -24.19 -12.41
N MET A 238 -0.07 -23.38 -13.28
CA MET A 238 1.03 -22.48 -12.90
C MET A 238 0.56 -21.38 -11.93
N SER A 239 -0.62 -20.79 -12.15
CA SER A 239 -1.17 -19.76 -11.26
C SER A 239 -1.81 -20.35 -9.99
N LYS A 240 -1.99 -21.67 -9.92
CA LYS A 240 -2.70 -22.40 -8.85
C LYS A 240 -4.16 -21.98 -8.66
N ILE A 241 -4.76 -21.36 -9.67
CA ILE A 241 -6.17 -20.92 -9.68
C ILE A 241 -7.01 -22.02 -10.36
N ARG A 242 -8.00 -22.55 -9.63
CA ARG A 242 -8.87 -23.64 -10.12
C ARG A 242 -10.20 -23.16 -10.68
N LYS A 243 -10.76 -22.09 -10.13
CA LYS A 243 -12.06 -21.53 -10.56
C LYS A 243 -11.82 -20.31 -11.43
N SER A 244 -12.54 -20.22 -12.55
CA SER A 244 -12.48 -19.04 -13.40
C SER A 244 -13.38 -17.94 -12.87
N THR A 245 -12.88 -16.70 -12.92
CA THR A 245 -13.63 -15.48 -12.59
C THR A 245 -13.54 -14.47 -13.73
N TRP A 246 -14.16 -13.31 -13.57
CA TRP A 246 -14.05 -12.20 -14.52
C TRP A 246 -12.61 -11.68 -14.66
N MET A 247 -11.83 -11.64 -13.57
CA MET A 247 -10.41 -11.23 -13.62
C MET A 247 -9.49 -12.41 -13.96
N ALA A 248 -9.78 -13.59 -13.41
CA ALA A 248 -9.02 -14.81 -13.65
C ALA A 248 -9.79 -15.78 -14.56
N CYS A 249 -9.92 -15.44 -15.84
CA CYS A 249 -10.72 -16.24 -16.78
C CYS A 249 -10.08 -17.62 -17.07
N SER A 250 -10.84 -18.51 -17.72
CA SER A 250 -10.32 -19.80 -18.16
C SER A 250 -9.33 -19.63 -19.34
N PRO A 251 -8.39 -20.57 -19.55
CA PRO A 251 -7.42 -20.47 -20.64
C PRO A 251 -8.06 -20.36 -22.02
N LYS A 252 -9.19 -21.05 -22.24
CA LYS A 252 -9.95 -20.95 -23.48
C LYS A 252 -10.48 -19.53 -23.71
N VAL A 253 -11.13 -18.94 -22.71
CA VAL A 253 -11.67 -17.56 -22.79
C VAL A 253 -10.54 -16.56 -23.01
N PHE A 254 -9.44 -16.72 -22.30
CA PHE A 254 -8.25 -15.90 -22.48
C PHE A 254 -7.73 -15.96 -23.92
N VAL A 255 -7.49 -17.15 -24.46
CA VAL A 255 -6.92 -17.33 -25.81
C VAL A 255 -7.88 -16.89 -26.91
N ASP A 256 -9.19 -17.14 -26.78
CA ASP A 256 -10.19 -16.65 -27.73
C ASP A 256 -10.15 -15.12 -27.84
N SER A 257 -9.98 -14.44 -26.69
CA SER A 257 -9.77 -12.99 -26.62
C SER A 257 -8.40 -12.57 -27.14
N ALA A 258 -7.32 -13.27 -26.80
CA ALA A 258 -5.97 -12.89 -27.21
C ALA A 258 -5.81 -13.01 -28.74
N ILE A 259 -6.34 -14.07 -29.36
CA ILE A 259 -6.28 -14.26 -30.81
C ILE A 259 -7.05 -13.15 -31.56
N SER A 260 -8.15 -12.63 -31.02
CA SER A 260 -8.86 -11.52 -31.68
C SER A 260 -8.06 -10.21 -31.70
N THR A 261 -6.99 -10.10 -30.92
CA THR A 261 -6.07 -8.93 -30.98
C THR A 261 -5.02 -9.02 -32.11
N LEU A 262 -4.88 -10.18 -32.76
CA LEU A 262 -3.89 -10.39 -33.82
C LEU A 262 -4.16 -9.46 -35.01
N GLY A 263 -3.15 -8.67 -35.37
CA GLY A 263 -3.23 -7.64 -36.41
C GLY A 263 -3.79 -6.29 -35.94
N HIS A 264 -4.12 -6.15 -34.65
CA HIS A 264 -4.53 -4.89 -34.02
C HIS A 264 -3.48 -4.32 -33.07
N ALA A 265 -2.81 -5.18 -32.31
CA ALA A 265 -1.82 -4.78 -31.32
C ALA A 265 -0.59 -5.71 -31.37
N ARG A 266 0.62 -5.13 -31.31
CA ARG A 266 1.87 -5.88 -31.13
C ARG A 266 2.22 -6.11 -29.66
N HIS A 267 1.71 -5.28 -28.77
CA HIS A 267 1.83 -5.40 -27.32
C HIS A 267 0.43 -5.33 -26.71
N THR A 268 0.00 -6.38 -26.02
CA THR A 268 -1.37 -6.47 -25.48
C THR A 268 -1.43 -7.37 -24.26
N THR A 269 -2.38 -7.15 -23.37
CA THR A 269 -2.66 -8.09 -22.27
C THR A 269 -3.44 -9.32 -22.73
N GLY A 270 -3.99 -9.29 -23.96
CA GLY A 270 -4.79 -10.36 -24.56
C GLY A 270 -6.23 -10.46 -24.01
N TYR A 271 -6.55 -9.78 -22.92
CA TYR A 271 -7.86 -9.84 -22.28
C TYR A 271 -8.26 -8.50 -21.65
N PHE A 272 -9.45 -8.00 -21.99
CA PHE A 272 -9.88 -6.63 -21.62
C PHE A 272 -9.82 -6.35 -20.10
N PRO A 273 -10.29 -7.24 -19.20
CA PRO A 273 -10.09 -7.05 -17.76
C PRO A 273 -8.62 -6.88 -17.34
N HIS A 274 -7.68 -7.58 -18.00
CA HIS A 274 -6.25 -7.43 -17.72
C HIS A 274 -5.72 -6.08 -18.21
N ALA A 275 -6.22 -5.57 -19.35
CA ALA A 275 -5.89 -4.22 -19.82
C ALA A 275 -6.40 -3.12 -18.87
N LEU A 276 -7.57 -3.31 -18.26
CA LEU A 276 -8.08 -2.41 -17.22
C LEU A 276 -7.22 -2.44 -15.96
N LEU A 277 -6.78 -3.63 -15.54
CA LEU A 277 -5.87 -3.79 -14.39
C LEU A 277 -4.54 -3.07 -14.65
N GLU A 278 -3.93 -3.26 -15.82
CA GLU A 278 -2.71 -2.58 -16.22
C GLU A 278 -2.90 -1.06 -16.24
N LEU A 279 -3.97 -0.56 -16.86
CA LEU A 279 -4.28 0.86 -16.91
C LEU A 279 -4.41 1.45 -15.50
N ALA A 280 -5.12 0.76 -14.60
CA ALA A 280 -5.27 1.19 -13.22
C ALA A 280 -3.90 1.27 -12.51
N ILE A 281 -3.12 0.18 -12.55
CA ILE A 281 -1.81 0.14 -11.88
C ILE A 281 -0.86 1.22 -12.42
N ASN A 282 -0.78 1.40 -13.74
CA ASN A 282 0.09 2.40 -14.35
C ASN A 282 -0.34 3.82 -13.99
N THR A 283 -1.66 4.09 -13.96
CA THR A 283 -2.20 5.38 -13.54
C THR A 283 -1.84 5.66 -12.08
N PHE A 284 -1.98 4.67 -11.19
CA PHE A 284 -1.59 4.85 -9.78
C PHE A 284 -0.10 4.91 -9.56
N SER A 285 0.69 4.20 -10.34
CA SER A 285 2.15 4.27 -10.24
C SER A 285 2.64 5.66 -10.66
N PHE A 286 1.95 6.31 -11.60
CA PHE A 286 2.21 7.68 -11.98
C PHE A 286 1.78 8.69 -10.89
N LEU A 287 0.58 8.52 -10.31
CA LEU A 287 0.03 9.48 -9.34
C LEU A 287 0.58 9.30 -7.91
N LEU A 288 0.75 8.06 -7.47
CA LEU A 288 1.06 7.65 -6.09
C LEU A 288 2.07 6.48 -6.06
N PRO A 289 3.30 6.65 -6.62
CA PRO A 289 4.25 5.55 -6.81
C PRO A 289 4.57 4.77 -5.52
N ARG A 290 4.88 5.49 -4.43
CA ARG A 290 5.20 4.86 -3.12
C ARG A 290 4.04 4.06 -2.54
N LEU A 291 2.81 4.49 -2.79
CA LEU A 291 1.63 3.77 -2.32
C LEU A 291 1.47 2.46 -3.10
N VAL A 292 1.63 2.49 -4.43
CA VAL A 292 1.58 1.27 -5.25
C VAL A 292 2.68 0.29 -4.87
N GLU A 293 3.90 0.76 -4.66
CA GLU A 293 5.02 -0.07 -4.19
C GLU A 293 4.70 -0.73 -2.83
N ARG A 294 4.18 0.04 -1.86
CA ARG A 294 3.80 -0.49 -0.54
C ARG A 294 2.65 -1.50 -0.64
N LEU A 295 1.61 -1.18 -1.41
CA LEU A 295 0.45 -2.07 -1.60
C LEU A 295 0.86 -3.37 -2.27
N THR A 296 1.61 -3.30 -3.38
CA THR A 296 2.09 -4.49 -4.09
C THR A 296 3.01 -5.35 -3.22
N LEU A 297 3.92 -4.74 -2.45
CA LEU A 297 4.77 -5.47 -1.51
C LEU A 297 3.95 -6.15 -0.40
N ASN A 298 3.04 -5.43 0.25
CA ASN A 298 2.18 -5.97 1.31
C ASN A 298 1.33 -7.13 0.78
N THR A 299 0.75 -6.99 -0.41
CA THR A 299 -0.01 -8.04 -1.08
C THR A 299 0.85 -9.30 -1.28
N MET A 300 2.05 -9.15 -1.81
CA MET A 300 2.94 -10.29 -2.06
C MET A 300 3.45 -10.92 -0.75
N GLN A 301 3.76 -10.13 0.28
CA GLN A 301 4.12 -10.62 1.61
C GLN A 301 2.97 -11.40 2.26
N ASN A 302 1.72 -10.94 2.11
CA ASN A 302 0.55 -11.65 2.60
C ASN A 302 0.35 -13.00 1.90
N ILE A 303 0.56 -13.05 0.58
CA ILE A 303 0.50 -14.31 -0.19
C ILE A 303 1.60 -15.26 0.28
N ARG A 304 2.83 -14.76 0.47
CA ARG A 304 3.94 -15.52 1.03
C ARG A 304 3.61 -16.08 2.41
N ALA A 305 3.14 -15.25 3.33
CA ALA A 305 2.81 -15.65 4.70
C ALA A 305 1.75 -16.77 4.73
N ARG A 306 0.72 -16.67 3.86
CA ARG A 306 -0.29 -17.72 3.70
C ARG A 306 0.30 -19.02 3.15
N ALA A 307 1.23 -18.94 2.20
CA ALA A 307 1.92 -20.11 1.66
C ALA A 307 2.78 -20.82 2.73
N MET A 308 3.51 -20.05 3.54
CA MET A 308 4.34 -20.57 4.63
C MET A 308 3.52 -21.25 5.72
N LYS A 309 2.36 -20.67 6.08
CA LYS A 309 1.42 -21.28 7.04
C LYS A 309 0.87 -22.63 6.54
N LYS A 310 0.72 -22.77 5.22
CA LYS A 310 0.24 -24.00 4.60
C LYS A 310 1.31 -25.09 4.53
N SER A 311 2.58 -24.75 4.41
CA SER A 311 3.67 -25.73 4.44
C SER A 311 3.97 -26.26 5.83
N SER A 312 3.65 -25.51 6.90
CA SER A 312 3.84 -25.95 8.29
C SER A 312 2.68 -26.80 8.85
N SER A 313 1.45 -26.62 8.35
CA SER A 313 0.34 -27.54 8.66
C SER A 313 0.44 -28.77 7.75
N ASN A 314 0.57 -29.98 8.29
CA ASN A 314 0.64 -31.23 7.54
C ASN A 314 -0.71 -31.63 6.86
N THR A 315 -1.53 -30.66 6.47
CA THR A 315 -2.86 -30.84 5.89
C THR A 315 -2.80 -30.51 4.40
N ARG A 316 -2.74 -31.55 3.56
CA ARG A 316 -2.99 -31.44 2.12
C ARG A 316 -4.48 -31.17 1.87
N SER A 317 -4.92 -29.92 2.00
CA SER A 317 -6.18 -29.44 1.39
C SER A 317 -5.93 -28.17 0.56
N ALA A 318 -6.45 -28.14 -0.68
CA ALA A 318 -6.15 -27.18 -1.75
C ALA A 318 -7.09 -25.95 -1.67
N ALA A 319 -6.59 -24.72 -1.56
CA ALA A 319 -6.30 -23.76 -2.66
C ALA A 319 -7.38 -22.67 -2.83
N GLY A 320 -7.02 -21.42 -2.52
CA GLY A 320 -7.83 -20.21 -2.74
C GLY A 320 -7.06 -18.88 -2.60
N THR A 321 -5.73 -18.90 -2.60
CA THR A 321 -4.92 -17.80 -2.04
C THR A 321 -4.54 -16.67 -3.00
N GLN A 322 -4.58 -16.89 -4.32
CA GLN A 322 -4.22 -15.88 -5.34
C GLN A 322 -5.44 -15.07 -5.84
N GLU A 323 -6.64 -15.67 -5.77
CA GLU A 323 -7.87 -15.16 -6.38
C GLU A 323 -8.46 -13.98 -5.60
N ALA A 324 -8.52 -14.07 -4.27
CA ALA A 324 -9.01 -12.99 -3.41
C ALA A 324 -8.09 -11.75 -3.45
N SER A 325 -6.76 -11.94 -3.49
CA SER A 325 -5.80 -10.84 -3.34
C SER A 325 -5.67 -9.96 -4.59
N ASN A 326 -5.78 -10.53 -5.80
CA ASN A 326 -5.72 -9.76 -7.04
C ASN A 326 -7.04 -9.04 -7.33
N VAL A 327 -8.17 -9.63 -6.91
CA VAL A 327 -9.49 -8.97 -6.97
C VAL A 327 -9.58 -7.87 -5.92
N GLU A 328 -9.06 -8.06 -4.71
CA GLU A 328 -8.95 -7.00 -3.69
C GLU A 328 -8.04 -5.86 -4.16
N MET A 329 -6.83 -6.15 -4.64
CA MET A 329 -5.91 -5.12 -5.16
C MET A 329 -6.51 -4.36 -6.34
N LEU A 330 -7.15 -5.06 -7.29
CA LEU A 330 -7.89 -4.43 -8.38
C LEU A 330 -9.07 -3.62 -7.86
N LEU A 331 -9.87 -4.12 -6.90
CA LEU A 331 -10.98 -3.37 -6.33
C LEU A 331 -10.46 -2.09 -5.67
N HIS A 332 -9.36 -2.16 -4.92
CA HIS A 332 -8.78 -1.00 -4.25
C HIS A 332 -8.27 0.01 -5.27
N LEU A 333 -7.56 -0.45 -6.31
CA LEU A 333 -7.05 0.41 -7.39
C LEU A 333 -8.17 0.94 -8.30
N VAL A 334 -9.24 0.18 -8.57
CA VAL A 334 -10.39 0.64 -9.35
C VAL A 334 -11.25 1.60 -8.53
N LEU A 335 -11.46 1.36 -7.23
CA LEU A 335 -12.12 2.30 -6.32
C LEU A 335 -11.32 3.60 -6.21
N LEU A 336 -9.99 3.52 -6.15
CA LEU A 336 -9.09 4.66 -6.24
C LEU A 336 -9.16 5.34 -7.63
N ALA A 337 -9.22 4.58 -8.74
CA ALA A 337 -9.30 5.13 -10.11
C ALA A 337 -10.60 5.91 -10.29
N VAL A 338 -11.70 5.33 -9.81
CA VAL A 338 -13.01 5.97 -9.78
C VAL A 338 -12.93 7.22 -8.90
N ALA A 339 -12.27 7.20 -7.75
CA ALA A 339 -12.07 8.38 -6.90
C ALA A 339 -11.25 9.50 -7.60
N VAL A 340 -10.23 9.15 -8.39
CA VAL A 340 -9.41 10.14 -9.14
C VAL A 340 -10.14 10.69 -10.37
N VAL A 341 -10.85 9.84 -11.13
CA VAL A 341 -11.63 10.25 -12.32
C VAL A 341 -12.88 11.03 -11.90
N SER A 342 -13.56 10.65 -10.81
CA SER A 342 -14.62 11.47 -10.22
C SER A 342 -14.08 12.76 -9.59
N GLY A 343 -12.80 12.79 -9.21
CA GLY A 343 -12.08 14.01 -8.83
C GLY A 343 -11.83 14.99 -9.99
N SER A 344 -11.93 14.56 -11.25
CA SER A 344 -11.73 15.42 -12.43
C SER A 344 -13.03 15.91 -13.09
N ALA A 345 -14.19 15.36 -12.69
CA ALA A 345 -15.52 15.82 -13.13
C ALA A 345 -16.33 16.52 -12.02
N ALA A 346 -15.82 16.54 -10.78
CA ALA A 346 -16.43 17.25 -9.66
C ALA A 346 -15.67 18.54 -9.31
N ALA A 347 -15.23 19.29 -10.32
CA ALA A 347 -15.03 20.73 -10.16
C ALA A 347 -16.42 21.39 -10.19
N GLY A 348 -17.15 21.26 -9.09
CA GLY A 348 -18.47 21.88 -8.92
C GLY A 348 -19.42 21.03 -8.09
N SER A 349 -19.87 21.61 -6.97
CA SER A 349 -20.99 21.16 -6.11
C SER A 349 -20.68 20.23 -4.93
N GLY A 350 -20.28 20.86 -3.81
CA GLY A 350 -20.60 20.56 -2.41
C GLY A 350 -21.12 19.17 -2.01
N ASN A 351 -20.25 18.36 -1.39
CA ASN A 351 -20.67 17.25 -0.54
C ASN A 351 -20.90 17.78 0.89
N LYS A 352 -22.17 17.92 1.31
CA LYS A 352 -22.49 18.08 2.73
C LYS A 352 -22.02 16.83 3.48
N LYS A 353 -21.17 17.01 4.49
CA LYS A 353 -20.37 15.97 5.16
C LYS A 353 -21.23 15.12 6.11
N TYR A 354 -21.63 13.92 5.69
CA TYR A 354 -22.37 12.97 6.53
C TYR A 354 -21.72 12.74 7.91
N ALA A 355 -20.39 12.60 7.97
CA ALA A 355 -19.62 12.35 9.20
C ALA A 355 -19.73 13.46 10.26
N LEU A 356 -20.13 14.68 9.88
CA LEU A 356 -20.40 15.79 10.81
C LEU A 356 -21.88 16.16 10.82
N SER A 357 -22.78 15.29 10.37
CA SER A 357 -24.23 15.56 10.42
C SER A 357 -24.84 15.27 11.80
N ALA A 358 -26.02 15.82 12.09
CA ALA A 358 -26.77 15.44 13.30
C ALA A 358 -27.21 13.97 13.26
N LYS A 359 -27.59 13.49 12.07
CA LYS A 359 -27.97 12.10 11.82
C LYS A 359 -26.87 11.10 12.17
N PHE A 360 -25.61 11.45 11.93
CA PHE A 360 -24.49 10.60 12.31
C PHE A 360 -24.31 10.51 13.83
N ILE A 361 -24.54 11.61 14.57
CA ILE A 361 -24.56 11.60 16.04
C ILE A 361 -25.69 10.71 16.58
N GLU A 362 -26.89 10.80 15.98
CA GLU A 362 -28.01 9.91 16.31
C GLU A 362 -27.69 8.44 16.05
N GLU A 363 -27.04 8.15 14.91
CA GLU A 363 -26.58 6.78 14.60
C GLU A 363 -25.58 6.28 15.66
N ILE A 364 -24.61 7.10 16.05
CA ILE A 364 -23.65 6.75 17.09
C ILE A 364 -24.37 6.45 18.41
N ASN A 365 -25.24 7.35 18.86
CA ASN A 365 -25.98 7.18 20.12
C ASN A 365 -26.96 6.00 20.10
N SER A 366 -27.37 5.51 18.91
CA SER A 366 -28.17 4.29 18.79
C SER A 366 -27.36 3.01 18.96
N LYS A 367 -26.03 3.07 18.79
CA LYS A 367 -25.09 1.93 18.84
C LYS A 367 -24.19 1.94 20.06
N ALA A 368 -23.77 3.11 20.52
CA ALA A 368 -22.87 3.29 21.66
C ALA A 368 -23.62 3.00 22.97
N SER A 369 -23.09 2.07 23.76
CA SER A 369 -23.65 1.69 25.07
C SER A 369 -22.89 2.29 26.24
N THR A 370 -21.61 2.64 26.04
CA THR A 370 -20.66 3.03 27.11
C THR A 370 -20.27 4.50 27.08
N TRP A 371 -20.65 5.24 26.04
CA TRP A 371 -20.33 6.65 25.86
C TRP A 371 -21.43 7.37 25.10
N ARG A 372 -21.45 8.70 25.21
CA ARG A 372 -22.43 9.54 24.53
C ARG A 372 -21.77 10.48 23.54
N ALA A 373 -22.33 10.51 22.34
CA ALA A 373 -21.92 11.39 21.27
C ALA A 373 -22.70 12.71 21.29
N GLY A 374 -21.99 13.79 20.99
CA GLY A 374 -22.52 15.13 20.83
C GLY A 374 -21.63 15.95 19.90
N ARG A 375 -22.05 17.18 19.64
CA ARG A 375 -21.36 18.06 18.70
C ARG A 375 -20.06 18.59 19.31
N ASN A 376 -18.91 18.23 18.73
CA ASN A 376 -17.67 19.02 18.91
C ASN A 376 -17.43 19.84 17.65
N PHE A 377 -17.08 19.22 16.52
CA PHE A 377 -16.76 19.93 15.28
C PHE A 377 -17.98 20.58 14.60
N HIS A 378 -17.84 21.84 14.15
CA HIS A 378 -18.87 22.51 13.36
C HIS A 378 -19.11 21.76 12.03
N PRO A 379 -20.36 21.59 11.56
CA PRO A 379 -20.66 20.81 10.35
C PRO A 379 -19.92 21.27 9.07
N ASP A 380 -19.52 22.53 9.03
CA ASP A 380 -18.83 23.13 7.88
C ASP A 380 -17.32 22.89 7.87
N VAL A 381 -16.72 22.45 8.98
CA VAL A 381 -15.28 22.12 9.08
C VAL A 381 -14.92 21.00 8.09
N SER A 382 -13.83 21.15 7.34
CA SER A 382 -13.42 20.14 6.34
C SER A 382 -12.91 18.85 6.97
N LEU A 383 -13.25 17.70 6.40
CA LEU A 383 -12.67 16.43 6.85
C LEU A 383 -11.17 16.36 6.53
N SER A 384 -10.69 17.09 5.52
CA SER A 384 -9.27 17.29 5.25
C SER A 384 -8.59 18.02 6.40
N TYR A 385 -9.19 19.09 6.92
CA TYR A 385 -8.73 19.78 8.11
C TYR A 385 -8.59 18.82 9.30
N ILE A 386 -9.65 18.07 9.61
CA ILE A 386 -9.66 17.12 10.73
C ILE A 386 -8.60 16.02 10.55
N ARG A 387 -8.40 15.50 9.34
CA ARG A 387 -7.31 14.56 9.05
C ARG A 387 -5.93 15.18 9.26
N GLY A 388 -5.79 16.48 9.02
CA GLY A 388 -4.58 17.24 9.32
C GLY A 388 -4.22 17.24 10.82
N LEU A 389 -5.18 17.00 11.72
CA LEU A 389 -4.93 16.87 13.16
C LEU A 389 -4.34 15.48 13.53
N MET A 390 -4.42 14.49 12.63
CA MET A 390 -3.91 13.13 12.82
C MET A 390 -2.41 13.07 12.54
N GLY A 391 -1.63 13.53 13.52
CA GLY A 391 -0.19 13.73 13.40
C GLY A 391 0.70 12.51 13.64
N VAL A 392 0.18 11.29 13.84
CA VAL A 392 1.06 10.11 13.96
C VAL A 392 1.27 9.48 12.59
N HIS A 393 2.51 9.49 12.13
CA HIS A 393 2.87 8.94 10.83
C HIS A 393 2.76 7.40 10.85
N GLN A 394 2.30 6.79 9.76
CA GLN A 394 2.05 5.34 9.63
C GLN A 394 3.29 4.45 9.86
N ASP A 395 4.48 5.05 9.81
CA ASP A 395 5.76 4.38 9.99
C ASP A 395 6.35 4.61 11.40
N ALA A 396 5.59 5.22 12.33
CA ALA A 396 6.03 5.48 13.71
C ALA A 396 6.52 4.22 14.44
N TYR A 397 5.96 3.05 14.12
CA TYR A 397 6.40 1.77 14.69
C TYR A 397 7.89 1.44 14.41
N LYS A 398 8.48 2.00 13.34
CA LYS A 398 9.91 1.80 13.00
C LYS A 398 10.84 2.59 13.91
N PHE A 399 10.32 3.59 14.61
CA PHE A 399 11.05 4.47 15.51
C PHE A 399 10.67 4.22 16.97
N ARG A 400 10.18 3.01 17.25
CA ARG A 400 9.85 2.58 18.61
C ARG A 400 11.16 2.32 19.37
N GLU A 401 11.22 2.86 20.58
CA GLU A 401 12.39 2.70 21.45
C GLU A 401 12.43 1.27 22.04
N PRO A 402 13.57 0.80 22.57
CA PRO A 402 13.64 -0.48 23.25
C PRO A 402 12.61 -0.61 24.36
N GLU A 403 12.03 -1.79 24.50
CA GLU A 403 11.01 -2.04 25.54
C GLU A 403 11.65 -2.07 26.92
N PHE A 404 11.01 -1.38 27.87
CA PHE A 404 11.29 -1.47 29.29
C PHE A 404 10.16 -2.25 29.95
N VAL A 405 10.53 -3.27 30.72
CA VAL A 405 9.60 -4.17 31.41
C VAL A 405 9.81 -4.00 32.91
N HIS A 406 8.75 -3.62 33.60
CA HIS A 406 8.68 -3.57 35.06
C HIS A 406 8.62 -4.99 35.64
N ASP A 407 9.29 -5.20 36.76
CA ASP A 407 9.13 -6.41 37.56
C ASP A 407 7.80 -6.34 38.33
N LEU A 408 6.79 -7.04 37.84
CA LEU A 408 5.47 -7.09 38.48
C LEU A 408 5.41 -8.06 39.68
N SER A 409 6.50 -8.79 39.95
CA SER A 409 6.57 -9.80 41.02
C SER A 409 7.34 -9.35 42.26
N ALA A 410 8.24 -8.37 42.11
CA ALA A 410 9.10 -7.88 43.19
C ALA A 410 8.45 -6.84 44.10
N ASP A 411 7.39 -6.16 43.65
CA ASP A 411 6.69 -5.14 44.43
C ASP A 411 5.34 -5.70 44.91
N GLY A 412 5.13 -5.76 46.23
CA GLY A 412 3.82 -6.03 46.85
C GLY A 412 2.78 -4.90 46.66
N ASP A 413 2.86 -4.17 45.55
CA ASP A 413 1.93 -3.10 45.19
C ASP A 413 0.81 -3.68 44.31
N ASP A 414 -0.31 -4.03 44.95
CA ASP A 414 -1.56 -4.25 44.22
C ASP A 414 -1.90 -2.98 43.43
N LEU A 415 -1.83 -3.04 42.09
CA LEU A 415 -2.19 -1.91 41.24
C LEU A 415 -3.66 -1.51 41.51
N PRO A 416 -3.95 -0.26 41.92
CA PRO A 416 -5.29 0.13 42.34
C PRO A 416 -6.28 0.08 41.18
N GLU A 417 -7.56 -0.15 41.48
CA GLU A 417 -8.62 -0.25 40.45
C GLU A 417 -8.74 1.04 39.63
N SER A 418 -8.54 2.20 40.27
CA SER A 418 -8.47 3.51 39.65
C SER A 418 -7.22 4.28 40.06
N PHE A 419 -6.74 5.13 39.17
CA PHE A 419 -5.60 6.00 39.41
C PHE A 419 -5.71 7.26 38.54
N ASP A 420 -5.42 8.42 39.12
CA ASP A 420 -5.35 9.69 38.41
C ASP A 420 -4.09 10.45 38.83
N SER A 421 -3.19 10.69 37.87
CA SER A 421 -1.94 11.42 38.12
C SER A 421 -2.17 12.82 38.70
N ARG A 422 -3.32 13.45 38.43
CA ARG A 422 -3.69 14.80 38.94
C ARG A 422 -3.99 14.79 40.43
N GLU A 423 -4.40 13.65 40.97
CA GLU A 423 -4.68 13.43 42.39
C GLU A 423 -3.43 12.94 43.11
N GLN A 424 -2.65 12.05 42.48
CA GLN A 424 -1.40 11.54 43.03
C GLN A 424 -0.33 12.63 43.18
N TRP A 425 -0.22 13.54 42.20
CA TRP A 425 0.78 14.61 42.20
C TRP A 425 0.11 15.99 42.08
N PRO A 426 -0.60 16.46 43.11
CA PRO A 426 -1.37 17.71 43.06
C PRO A 426 -0.46 18.94 42.94
N ASN A 427 0.80 18.83 43.36
CA ASN A 427 1.81 19.89 43.28
C ASN A 427 2.43 20.04 41.87
N CYS A 428 2.00 19.23 40.89
CA CYS A 428 2.45 19.29 39.51
C CYS A 428 1.35 19.84 38.59
N PRO A 429 1.28 21.17 38.39
CA PRO A 429 0.17 21.81 37.68
C PRO A 429 0.10 21.45 36.19
N THR A 430 1.21 21.00 35.58
CA THR A 430 1.26 20.59 34.16
C THR A 430 0.38 19.36 33.87
N ILE A 431 0.12 18.51 34.88
CA ILE A 431 -0.70 17.30 34.70
C ILE A 431 -2.16 17.67 34.36
N ARG A 432 -2.64 18.80 34.87
CA ARG A 432 -3.99 19.31 34.64
C ARG A 432 -4.13 20.16 33.36
N GLU A 433 -3.01 20.56 32.77
CA GLU A 433 -2.97 21.44 31.61
C GLU A 433 -3.46 20.67 30.36
N ILE A 434 -4.43 21.23 29.64
CA ILE A 434 -4.81 20.81 28.29
C ILE A 434 -4.23 21.81 27.31
N ARG A 435 -3.63 21.31 26.23
CA ARG A 435 -3.04 22.14 25.18
C ARG A 435 -3.81 22.03 23.86
N ASP A 436 -3.44 22.88 22.91
CA ASP A 436 -4.03 22.95 21.58
C ASP A 436 -2.94 22.90 20.51
N GLN A 437 -3.00 21.89 19.65
CA GLN A 437 -2.07 21.71 18.53
C GLN A 437 -2.34 22.69 17.36
N GLY A 438 -3.47 23.40 17.38
CA GLY A 438 -3.93 24.28 16.30
C GLY A 438 -4.16 23.50 15.00
N SER A 439 -4.06 24.17 13.86
CA SER A 439 -4.24 23.57 12.52
C SER A 439 -3.05 22.72 12.03
N CYS A 440 -2.33 22.05 12.93
CA CYS A 440 -1.05 21.38 12.66
C CYS A 440 -1.09 19.95 13.20
N GLY A 441 -0.65 18.96 12.42
CA GLY A 441 -0.55 17.55 12.84
C GLY A 441 0.64 17.29 13.76
N SER A 442 0.75 18.05 14.85
CA SER A 442 1.85 18.02 15.83
C SER A 442 1.52 17.20 17.07
N CYS A 443 0.42 16.44 17.11
CA CYS A 443 0.03 15.64 18.29
C CYS A 443 1.17 14.73 18.82
N TRP A 444 2.02 14.19 17.93
CA TRP A 444 3.21 13.38 18.25
C TRP A 444 4.28 14.14 19.05
N ALA A 445 4.28 15.47 18.98
CA ALA A 445 5.14 16.33 19.77
C ALA A 445 4.44 16.76 21.05
N PHE A 446 3.12 17.02 21.00
CA PHE A 446 2.34 17.42 22.16
C PHE A 446 2.26 16.32 23.23
N GLY A 447 1.88 15.09 22.85
CA GLY A 447 1.86 13.96 23.78
C GLY A 447 3.20 13.77 24.48
N ALA A 448 4.30 13.87 23.72
CA ALA A 448 5.66 13.83 24.23
C ALA A 448 5.95 14.98 25.23
N VAL A 449 5.85 16.25 24.82
CA VAL A 449 6.28 17.37 25.67
C VAL A 449 5.39 17.57 26.90
N GLU A 450 4.12 17.20 26.82
CA GLU A 450 3.22 17.21 27.98
C GLU A 450 3.67 16.19 29.02
N ALA A 451 3.87 14.93 28.61
CA ALA A 451 4.33 13.87 29.51
C ALA A 451 5.75 14.16 30.05
N MET A 452 6.66 14.68 29.22
CA MET A 452 7.99 15.11 29.68
C MET A 452 7.92 16.19 30.77
N SER A 453 7.02 17.16 30.60
CA SER A 453 6.85 18.27 31.57
C SER A 453 6.35 17.74 32.91
N ASP A 454 5.37 16.82 32.88
CA ASP A 454 4.85 16.16 34.07
C ASP A 454 5.93 15.36 34.79
N ARG A 455 6.69 14.57 34.03
CA ARG A 455 7.74 13.70 34.56
C ARG A 455 8.88 14.46 35.22
N VAL A 456 9.26 15.63 34.70
CA VAL A 456 10.23 16.51 35.37
C VAL A 456 9.70 16.96 36.73
N CYS A 457 8.42 17.38 36.78
CA CYS A 457 7.83 17.80 38.04
C CYS A 457 7.76 16.65 39.05
N ILE A 458 7.27 15.49 38.63
CA ILE A 458 7.14 14.29 39.46
C ILE A 458 8.50 13.83 39.99
N ALA A 459 9.50 13.66 39.11
CA ALA A 459 10.83 13.20 39.51
C ALA A 459 11.54 14.20 40.45
N SER A 460 11.25 15.49 40.34
CA SER A 460 11.79 16.51 41.24
C SER A 460 11.07 16.59 42.60
N GLY A 461 10.04 15.78 42.84
CA GLY A 461 9.19 15.85 44.02
C GLY A 461 8.36 17.13 44.07
N GLY A 462 7.93 17.66 42.91
CA GLY A 462 7.13 18.87 42.80
C GLY A 462 7.91 20.18 42.82
N LYS A 463 9.25 20.14 42.79
CA LYS A 463 10.12 21.33 42.94
C LYS A 463 10.40 22.06 41.63
N ILE A 464 10.43 21.35 40.50
CA ILE A 464 10.77 21.90 39.19
C ILE A 464 9.53 21.87 38.30
N HIS A 465 9.02 23.06 37.94
CA HIS A 465 7.88 23.21 37.03
C HIS A 465 8.37 23.68 35.67
N PHE A 466 8.78 22.74 34.82
CA PHE A 466 9.32 23.03 33.49
C PHE A 466 8.33 22.61 32.41
N ARG A 467 7.94 23.56 31.55
CA ARG A 467 7.07 23.30 30.38
C ARG A 467 7.91 23.17 29.13
N PHE A 468 8.02 21.96 28.59
CA PHE A 468 8.73 21.75 27.33
C PHE A 468 7.98 22.36 26.13
N SER A 469 8.76 22.96 25.23
CA SER A 469 8.28 23.60 24.03
C SER A 469 7.91 22.56 22.95
N ALA A 470 6.62 22.50 22.62
CA ALA A 470 6.17 21.80 21.41
C ALA A 470 6.73 22.46 20.15
N GLU A 471 6.95 23.78 20.16
CA GLU A 471 7.51 24.54 19.03
C GLU A 471 8.92 24.07 18.68
N ASP A 472 9.81 23.98 19.67
CA ASP A 472 11.20 23.51 19.48
C ASP A 472 11.21 22.09 18.93
N LEU A 473 10.38 21.19 19.49
CA LEU A 473 10.31 19.80 19.03
C LEU A 473 9.78 19.69 17.60
N VAL A 474 8.65 20.33 17.29
CA VAL A 474 7.99 20.29 15.97
C VAL A 474 8.88 20.91 14.89
N SER A 475 9.53 22.04 15.18
CA SER A 475 10.30 22.78 14.17
C SER A 475 11.74 22.29 14.02
N CYS A 476 12.40 21.84 15.09
CA CYS A 476 13.83 21.52 15.10
C CYS A 476 14.18 20.02 15.13
N CYS A 477 13.23 19.11 15.35
CA CYS A 477 13.49 17.68 15.21
C CYS A 477 13.23 17.16 13.79
N HIS A 478 14.22 17.31 12.91
CA HIS A 478 14.12 16.83 11.52
C HIS A 478 14.13 15.30 11.39
N THR A 479 14.49 14.56 12.44
CA THR A 479 14.45 13.08 12.47
C THR A 479 13.16 12.53 13.07
N CYS A 480 12.35 13.37 13.71
CA CYS A 480 11.10 12.94 14.35
C CYS A 480 9.93 12.85 13.37
N GLY A 481 10.12 13.25 12.11
CA GLY A 481 9.09 13.20 11.06
C GLY A 481 9.04 14.48 10.24
N PHE A 482 7.83 14.91 9.91
CA PHE A 482 7.54 15.97 8.95
C PHE A 482 6.81 17.17 9.59
N GLY A 483 7.12 17.45 10.87
CA GLY A 483 6.56 18.58 11.61
C GLY A 483 5.03 18.49 11.72
N CYS A 484 4.34 19.49 11.15
CA CYS A 484 2.88 19.55 11.08
C CYS A 484 2.22 18.52 10.15
N ASN A 485 3.00 17.80 9.35
CA ASN A 485 2.50 16.72 8.49
C ASN A 485 2.66 15.33 9.14
N GLY A 486 2.88 15.32 10.45
CA GLY A 486 2.98 14.13 11.28
C GLY A 486 4.40 13.69 11.60
N GLY A 487 4.52 12.88 12.64
CA GLY A 487 5.79 12.42 13.17
C GLY A 487 5.69 11.14 13.98
N PHE A 488 6.78 10.83 14.67
CA PHE A 488 7.04 9.56 15.33
C PHE A 488 7.23 9.79 16.83
N PRO A 489 6.27 9.38 17.69
CA PRO A 489 6.36 9.53 19.15
C PRO A 489 7.71 9.05 19.74
N GLY A 490 8.15 7.82 19.43
CA GLY A 490 9.42 7.30 19.99
C GLY A 490 10.65 8.15 19.64
N ALA A 491 10.71 8.69 18.41
CA ALA A 491 11.80 9.59 18.01
C ALA A 491 11.78 10.93 18.77
N ALA A 492 10.61 11.42 19.19
CA ALA A 492 10.50 12.62 20.02
C ALA A 492 11.18 12.44 21.38
N TRP A 493 10.94 11.29 22.02
CA TRP A 493 11.58 10.93 23.29
C TRP A 493 13.10 10.75 23.13
N SER A 494 13.53 10.10 22.05
CA SER A 494 14.95 9.98 21.71
C SER A 494 15.62 11.35 21.49
N TYR A 495 14.93 12.28 20.82
CA TYR A 495 15.42 13.65 20.61
C TYR A 495 15.58 14.41 21.93
N TRP A 496 14.64 14.25 22.87
CA TRP A 496 14.74 14.85 24.20
C TRP A 496 15.98 14.37 24.96
N VAL A 497 16.34 13.09 24.86
CA VAL A 497 17.57 12.54 25.46
C VAL A 497 18.82 13.09 24.78
N HIS A 498 18.87 13.08 23.44
CA HIS A 498 20.12 13.35 22.72
C HIS A 498 20.38 14.84 22.41
N LYS A 499 19.31 15.63 22.24
CA LYS A 499 19.40 17.02 21.78
C LYS A 499 18.79 18.01 22.76
N GLY A 500 17.93 17.55 23.67
CA GLY A 500 17.24 18.37 24.65
C GLY A 500 16.25 19.34 24.01
N LEU A 501 15.32 19.82 24.84
CA LEU A 501 14.26 20.72 24.44
C LEU A 501 14.24 21.94 25.37
N VAL A 502 13.95 23.12 24.80
CA VAL A 502 13.78 24.35 25.57
C VAL A 502 12.37 24.45 26.17
N SER A 503 12.16 25.44 27.04
CA SER A 503 10.86 25.75 27.60
C SER A 503 9.94 26.45 26.61
N GLY A 504 8.63 26.26 26.73
CA GLY A 504 7.64 26.90 25.87
C GLY A 504 6.21 26.70 26.34
N GLY A 505 5.46 27.79 26.44
CA GLY A 505 4.04 27.80 26.77
C GLY A 505 3.10 27.81 25.56
N PRO A 506 1.80 28.05 25.78
CA PRO A 506 0.81 28.14 24.71
C PRO A 506 1.05 29.36 23.82
N PHE A 507 0.40 29.37 22.65
CA PHE A 507 0.42 30.49 21.72
C PHE A 507 0.04 31.82 22.39
N GLY A 508 0.73 32.89 21.99
CA GLY A 508 0.49 34.23 22.52
C GLY A 508 0.93 34.45 23.98
N SER A 509 1.50 33.43 24.63
CA SER A 509 2.02 33.57 25.99
C SER A 509 3.48 34.04 26.01
N ASN A 510 3.87 34.76 27.07
CA ASN A 510 5.27 35.08 27.34
C ASN A 510 5.96 34.00 28.20
N GLN A 511 5.52 32.75 28.11
CA GLN A 511 6.01 31.67 28.96
C GLN A 511 7.11 30.85 28.26
N GLY A 512 8.31 30.88 28.84
CA GLY A 512 9.45 30.08 28.38
C GLY A 512 10.20 30.66 27.18
N CYS A 513 11.14 29.89 26.66
CA CYS A 513 12.00 30.28 25.55
C CYS A 513 11.24 30.36 24.21
N GLN A 514 10.45 29.34 23.88
CA GLN A 514 9.72 29.24 22.61
C GLN A 514 8.27 28.80 22.84
N PRO A 515 7.36 29.75 23.11
CA PRO A 515 5.93 29.50 23.07
C PRO A 515 5.49 28.97 21.69
N TYR A 516 4.40 28.21 21.67
CA TYR A 516 3.88 27.63 20.43
C TYR A 516 3.50 28.72 19.41
N ALA A 517 3.94 28.59 18.15
CA ALA A 517 3.78 29.64 17.15
C ALA A 517 2.42 29.58 16.41
N ILE A 518 1.71 28.46 16.52
CA ILE A 518 0.46 28.24 15.80
C ILE A 518 -0.72 28.58 16.72
N ALA A 519 -1.57 29.50 16.26
CA ALA A 519 -2.70 29.96 17.03
C ALA A 519 -3.70 28.82 17.31
N PRO A 520 -4.28 28.77 18.52
CA PRO A 520 -5.45 27.95 18.76
C PRO A 520 -6.56 28.46 17.87
N CYS A 521 -7.36 27.55 17.33
CA CYS A 521 -8.49 27.92 16.51
C CYS A 521 -9.72 27.14 16.95
N GLU A 522 -10.87 27.64 16.57
CA GLU A 522 -12.15 27.01 16.87
C GLU A 522 -12.31 25.78 16.00
N HIS A 523 -11.85 24.64 16.52
CA HIS A 523 -12.04 23.32 15.92
C HIS A 523 -13.52 22.90 16.00
N HIS A 524 -14.33 23.60 16.80
CA HIS A 524 -15.64 23.16 17.26
C HIS A 524 -16.78 24.15 16.94
N VAL A 525 -18.01 23.91 17.41
CA VAL A 525 -19.13 24.85 17.23
C VAL A 525 -18.86 26.19 17.91
N ASN A 526 -19.51 27.28 17.44
CA ASN A 526 -19.33 28.67 17.91
C ASN A 526 -18.82 28.80 19.35
N GLY A 527 -17.50 28.97 19.48
CA GLY A 527 -16.81 29.32 20.70
C GLY A 527 -16.20 30.73 20.61
N THR A 528 -15.28 31.05 21.52
CA THR A 528 -14.66 32.38 21.62
C THR A 528 -13.43 32.54 20.73
N ARG A 529 -12.99 31.49 20.02
CA ARG A 529 -11.76 31.49 19.20
C ARG A 529 -12.07 31.77 17.72
N PRO A 530 -11.10 32.27 16.94
CA PRO A 530 -11.24 32.44 15.50
C PRO A 530 -11.47 31.10 14.80
N SER A 531 -12.19 31.09 13.68
CA SER A 531 -12.33 29.90 12.84
C SER A 531 -10.96 29.40 12.35
N CYS A 532 -10.80 28.08 12.25
CA CYS A 532 -9.57 27.49 11.74
C CYS A 532 -9.37 27.79 10.24
N GLU A 533 -8.42 28.67 9.92
CA GLU A 533 -7.99 28.98 8.56
C GLU A 533 -6.71 28.20 8.19
N GLY A 534 -6.68 27.62 6.98
CA GLY A 534 -5.53 26.89 6.44
C GLY A 534 -5.53 25.39 6.73
N GLU A 535 -5.48 24.56 5.68
CA GLU A 535 -5.34 23.11 5.81
C GLU A 535 -3.86 22.73 6.06
N GLY A 536 -3.58 21.97 7.12
CA GLY A 536 -2.26 21.36 7.37
C GLY A 536 -1.12 22.36 7.51
N GLY A 537 -1.24 23.28 8.48
CA GLY A 537 -0.38 24.45 8.67
C GLY A 537 1.10 24.19 8.41
N LYS A 538 1.78 25.14 7.75
CA LYS A 538 3.21 25.01 7.47
C LYS A 538 3.96 24.85 8.78
N THR A 539 4.86 23.86 8.81
CA THR A 539 5.75 23.67 9.96
C THR A 539 6.56 24.95 10.17
N PRO A 540 6.52 25.54 11.38
CA PRO A 540 7.34 26.70 11.70
C PRO A 540 8.81 26.42 11.44
N LYS A 541 9.58 27.46 11.11
CA LYS A 541 11.02 27.30 10.89
C LYS A 541 11.71 27.04 12.23
N CYS A 542 12.65 26.09 12.27
CA CYS A 542 13.53 25.93 13.42
C CYS A 542 14.34 27.21 13.64
N VAL A 543 14.09 27.88 14.77
CA VAL A 543 14.85 29.05 15.20
C VAL A 543 15.56 28.69 16.50
N LYS A 544 16.89 28.77 16.55
CA LYS A 544 17.66 28.46 17.77
C LYS A 544 17.87 29.71 18.65
N LYS A 545 16.77 30.41 18.94
CA LYS A 545 16.74 31.65 19.72
C LYS A 545 15.43 31.70 20.51
N CYS A 546 15.49 32.17 21.74
CA CYS A 546 14.31 32.44 22.56
C CYS A 546 13.63 33.74 22.14
N GLN A 547 12.36 33.88 22.50
CA GLN A 547 11.62 35.15 22.37
C GLN A 547 12.32 36.28 23.15
N GLU A 548 12.12 37.51 22.70
CA GLU A 548 12.86 38.69 23.22
C GLU A 548 12.59 38.96 24.70
N SER A 549 11.39 38.63 25.18
CA SER A 549 11.00 38.75 26.59
C SER A 549 11.69 37.75 27.51
N TYR A 550 12.41 36.76 26.97
CA TYR A 550 13.02 35.67 27.72
C TYR A 550 14.56 35.81 27.74
N THR A 551 15.12 36.00 28.93
CA THR A 551 16.54 36.38 29.11
C THR A 551 17.52 35.20 29.06
N VAL A 552 17.05 33.97 29.27
CA VAL A 552 17.90 32.78 29.24
C VAL A 552 18.20 32.40 27.77
N PRO A 553 19.46 32.24 27.36
CA PRO A 553 19.79 31.83 26.00
C PRO A 553 19.26 30.43 25.64
N TYR A 554 18.85 30.22 24.40
CA TYR A 554 18.29 28.96 23.88
C TYR A 554 19.09 27.71 24.31
N ALA A 555 20.42 27.73 24.13
CA ALA A 555 21.25 26.59 24.50
C ALA A 555 21.31 26.31 26.01
N LYS A 556 21.14 27.34 26.85
CA LYS A 556 21.15 27.23 28.32
C LYS A 556 19.79 26.83 28.90
N ASP A 557 18.72 27.10 28.16
CA ASP A 557 17.36 26.72 28.56
C ASP A 557 17.04 25.25 28.29
N LYS A 558 17.85 24.57 27.47
CA LYS A 558 17.63 23.15 27.16
C LYS A 558 17.66 22.27 28.41
N ARG A 559 16.67 21.39 28.49
CA ARG A 559 16.57 20.28 29.45
C ARG A 559 16.51 18.96 28.69
N TYR A 560 17.00 17.90 29.32
CA TYR A 560 17.29 16.62 28.66
C TYR A 560 16.60 15.46 29.39
N GLY A 561 16.28 14.40 28.65
CA GLY A 561 15.99 13.10 29.22
C GLY A 561 17.28 12.38 29.62
N SER A 562 17.22 11.56 30.67
CA SER A 562 18.29 10.61 30.99
C SER A 562 18.17 9.33 30.16
N LYS A 563 16.94 8.86 29.88
CA LYS A 563 16.66 7.68 29.07
C LYS A 563 15.27 7.79 28.41
N SER A 564 15.13 7.22 27.22
CA SER A 564 13.85 6.97 26.52
C SER A 564 13.64 5.46 26.36
N TYR A 565 12.38 5.04 26.36
CA TYR A 565 11.99 3.63 26.21
C TYR A 565 10.53 3.50 25.79
N SER A 566 10.15 2.31 25.33
CA SER A 566 8.75 1.95 25.11
C SER A 566 8.25 1.01 26.20
N ILE A 567 6.95 1.06 26.50
CA ILE A 567 6.32 0.07 27.36
C ILE A 567 5.71 -1.03 26.47
N PRO A 568 5.85 -2.33 26.84
CA PRO A 568 5.23 -3.41 26.09
C PRO A 568 3.70 -3.29 26.10
N ARG A 569 3.06 -3.91 25.11
CA ARG A 569 1.59 -4.00 25.01
C ARG A 569 1.04 -4.94 26.09
N HIS A 570 0.99 -4.44 27.31
CA HIS A 570 0.49 -5.15 28.48
C HIS A 570 -0.11 -4.17 29.48
N GLU A 571 -1.39 -4.34 29.80
CA GLU A 571 -2.18 -3.42 30.65
C GLU A 571 -1.43 -3.06 31.95
N ASP A 572 -0.99 -4.06 32.71
CA ASP A 572 -0.34 -3.82 34.00
C ASP A 572 1.05 -3.17 33.90
N GLN A 573 1.76 -3.37 32.79
CA GLN A 573 3.05 -2.71 32.56
C GLN A 573 2.85 -1.20 32.33
N ILE A 574 1.80 -0.83 31.62
CA ILE A 574 1.42 0.57 31.37
C ILE A 574 0.91 1.21 32.68
N ARG A 575 0.06 0.50 33.44
CA ARG A 575 -0.41 0.96 34.76
C ARG A 575 0.75 1.19 35.72
N LYS A 576 1.68 0.22 35.83
CA LYS A 576 2.87 0.33 36.69
C LYS A 576 3.77 1.48 36.27
N GLU A 577 3.98 1.68 34.97
CA GLU A 577 4.75 2.83 34.47
C GLU A 577 4.11 4.17 34.87
N ILE A 578 2.80 4.31 34.66
CA ILE A 578 2.09 5.55 35.01
C ILE A 578 2.09 5.80 36.51
N MET A 579 1.88 4.76 37.32
CA MET A 579 1.88 4.86 38.79
C MET A 579 3.24 5.27 39.34
N THR A 580 4.31 4.72 38.76
CA THR A 580 5.68 4.89 39.26
C THR A 580 6.29 6.20 38.79
N ASN A 581 6.14 6.51 37.49
CA ASN A 581 6.88 7.56 36.82
C ASN A 581 5.98 8.70 36.29
N GLY A 582 4.66 8.55 36.35
CA GLY A 582 3.71 9.53 35.84
C GLY A 582 3.29 9.33 34.38
N PRO A 583 2.54 10.28 33.80
CA PRO A 583 1.91 10.15 32.49
C PRO A 583 2.85 9.69 31.37
N VAL A 584 2.31 8.95 30.41
CA VAL A 584 3.02 8.43 29.23
C VAL A 584 2.43 8.99 27.94
N GLU A 585 3.20 8.98 26.86
CA GLU A 585 2.65 9.23 25.53
C GLU A 585 2.14 7.92 24.92
N GLY A 586 0.91 7.94 24.44
CA GLY A 586 0.30 6.83 23.69
C GLY A 586 -0.12 7.28 22.30
N ALA A 587 -0.34 6.33 21.39
CA ALA A 587 -0.92 6.60 20.09
C ALA A 587 -1.97 5.56 19.73
N PHE A 588 -3.03 5.99 19.05
CA PHE A 588 -4.13 5.12 18.64
C PHE A 588 -4.73 5.58 17.31
N THR A 589 -5.58 4.72 16.74
CA THR A 589 -6.27 5.02 15.50
C THR A 589 -7.57 5.77 15.76
N VAL A 590 -7.73 6.94 15.18
CA VAL A 590 -8.94 7.76 15.29
C VAL A 590 -9.91 7.45 14.15
N TYR A 591 -11.20 7.36 14.49
CA TYR A 591 -12.31 7.19 13.57
C TYR A 591 -13.26 8.40 13.64
N GLU A 592 -14.11 8.55 12.62
CA GLU A 592 -15.05 9.68 12.48
C GLU A 592 -16.01 9.84 13.68
N ASP A 593 -16.35 8.77 14.38
CA ASP A 593 -17.24 8.80 15.55
C ASP A 593 -16.60 9.43 16.79
N LEU A 594 -15.29 9.24 17.03
CA LEU A 594 -14.57 9.89 18.14
C LEU A 594 -14.67 11.41 18.11
N LEU A 595 -14.78 12.00 16.92
CA LEU A 595 -14.93 13.45 16.75
C LEU A 595 -16.12 14.01 17.56
N HIS A 596 -17.10 13.16 17.87
CA HIS A 596 -18.32 13.51 18.59
C HIS A 596 -18.31 13.08 20.05
N TYR A 597 -17.19 12.60 20.61
CA TYR A 597 -17.13 12.20 22.02
C TYR A 597 -17.51 13.36 22.97
N LYS A 598 -18.32 13.08 24.00
CA LYS A 598 -18.63 14.03 25.08
C LYS A 598 -18.37 13.47 26.46
N GLU A 599 -18.83 12.25 26.74
CA GLU A 599 -18.74 11.62 28.06
C GLU A 599 -18.80 10.09 27.95
N GLY A 600 -18.39 9.41 29.02
CA GLY A 600 -18.36 7.95 29.12
C GLY A 600 -17.07 7.31 28.61
N VAL A 601 -17.08 5.99 28.39
CA VAL A 601 -15.91 5.22 27.92
C VAL A 601 -16.03 4.94 26.43
N TYR A 602 -15.22 5.65 25.63
CA TYR A 602 -15.24 5.56 24.18
C TYR A 602 -14.91 4.14 23.68
N GLN A 603 -15.80 3.64 22.82
CA GLN A 603 -15.62 2.44 22.01
C GLN A 603 -16.10 2.73 20.59
N HIS A 604 -15.32 2.35 19.58
CA HIS A 604 -15.64 2.66 18.19
C HIS A 604 -16.86 1.83 17.76
N VAL A 605 -17.84 2.48 17.13
CA VAL A 605 -19.11 1.85 16.71
C VAL A 605 -19.45 2.09 15.23
N THR A 606 -18.99 3.18 14.62
CA THR A 606 -19.27 3.49 13.21
C THR A 606 -18.32 4.58 12.67
N GLY A 607 -18.32 4.80 11.36
CA GLY A 607 -17.50 5.83 10.73
C GLY A 607 -16.16 5.34 10.21
N LYS A 608 -15.52 6.17 9.37
CA LYS A 608 -14.27 5.81 8.70
C LYS A 608 -13.05 6.16 9.54
N MET A 609 -11.95 5.45 9.30
CA MET A 609 -10.63 5.78 9.84
C MET A 609 -10.18 7.15 9.34
N LEU A 610 -9.68 7.98 10.26
CA LEU A 610 -9.15 9.31 9.97
C LEU A 610 -7.62 9.34 9.97
N GLY A 611 -6.97 8.60 10.87
CA GLY A 611 -5.51 8.49 10.95
C GLY A 611 -5.03 8.11 12.34
N GLY A 612 -3.71 8.13 12.54
CA GLY A 612 -3.10 7.95 13.85
C GLY A 612 -3.01 9.27 14.61
N HIS A 613 -3.32 9.24 15.90
CA HIS A 613 -3.24 10.40 16.78
C HIS A 613 -2.52 10.03 18.07
N ALA A 614 -1.65 10.93 18.56
CA ALA A 614 -0.87 10.75 19.77
C ALA A 614 -1.49 11.59 20.89
N ILE A 615 -1.45 11.03 22.09
CA ILE A 615 -2.13 11.55 23.27
C ILE A 615 -1.26 11.34 24.51
N ARG A 616 -1.67 11.94 25.62
CA ARG A 616 -1.08 11.69 26.93
C ARG A 616 -2.03 10.85 27.80
N ILE A 617 -1.58 9.68 28.25
CA ILE A 617 -2.33 8.81 29.17
C ILE A 617 -1.86 9.13 30.59
N LEU A 618 -2.79 9.50 31.47
CA LEU A 618 -2.48 9.97 32.83
C LEU A 618 -3.19 9.20 33.95
N GLY A 619 -3.97 8.18 33.62
CA GLY A 619 -4.69 7.41 34.62
C GLY A 619 -5.55 6.31 34.04
N TRP A 620 -6.28 5.62 34.90
CA TRP A 620 -7.23 4.57 34.55
C TRP A 620 -8.33 4.45 35.60
N GLY A 621 -9.39 3.74 35.26
CA GLY A 621 -10.44 3.39 36.22
C GLY A 621 -11.45 2.41 35.64
N VAL A 622 -12.57 2.29 36.33
CA VAL A 622 -13.74 1.53 35.89
C VAL A 622 -14.95 2.45 35.97
N GLU A 623 -15.76 2.50 34.91
CA GLU A 623 -17.02 3.23 34.88
C GLU A 623 -18.10 2.30 34.34
N ASN A 624 -19.17 2.09 35.10
CA ASN A 624 -20.26 1.18 34.75
C ASN A 624 -19.74 -0.21 34.30
N ASN A 625 -18.85 -0.81 35.09
CA ASN A 625 -18.15 -2.07 34.81
C ASN A 625 -17.26 -2.08 33.56
N THR A 626 -17.02 -0.93 32.93
CA THR A 626 -16.14 -0.79 31.76
C THR A 626 -14.80 -0.21 32.19
N LYS A 627 -13.71 -0.97 32.03
CA LYS A 627 -12.34 -0.49 32.27
C LYS A 627 -11.96 0.58 31.26
N TYR A 628 -11.33 1.66 31.70
CA TYR A 628 -10.86 2.72 30.82
C TYR A 628 -9.45 3.21 31.13
N TRP A 629 -8.83 3.83 30.12
CA TRP A 629 -7.69 4.75 30.23
C TRP A 629 -8.19 6.19 30.26
N LEU A 630 -7.64 7.02 31.16
CA LEU A 630 -7.89 8.45 31.24
C LEU A 630 -6.85 9.20 30.39
N ILE A 631 -7.33 9.97 29.42
CA ILE A 631 -6.50 10.59 28.39
C ILE A 631 -6.73 12.10 28.33
N ALA A 632 -5.64 12.84 28.21
CA ALA A 632 -5.63 14.24 27.82
C ALA A 632 -5.43 14.35 26.30
N ASN A 633 -6.34 15.06 25.62
CA ASN A 633 -6.25 15.34 24.20
C ASN A 633 -5.53 16.68 23.95
N SER A 634 -5.18 16.95 22.68
CA SER A 634 -4.49 18.15 22.23
C SER A 634 -5.35 19.05 21.32
N TRP A 635 -6.68 18.94 21.42
CA TRP A 635 -7.66 19.77 20.67
C TRP A 635 -8.39 20.76 21.58
N ASN A 636 -7.69 21.25 22.60
CA ASN A 636 -8.20 22.27 23.51
C ASN A 636 -9.28 21.76 24.49
N SER A 637 -9.60 22.57 25.50
CA SER A 637 -10.43 22.19 26.66
C SER A 637 -11.93 22.15 26.38
N ASP A 638 -12.40 22.62 25.24
CA ASP A 638 -13.80 22.65 24.82
C ASP A 638 -14.21 21.38 24.04
N TRP A 639 -13.23 20.55 23.67
CA TRP A 639 -13.46 19.23 23.12
C TRP A 639 -13.71 18.19 24.23
N GLY A 640 -14.66 17.27 24.01
CA GLY A 640 -14.87 16.13 24.91
C GLY A 640 -15.30 16.55 26.32
N ASP A 641 -14.67 15.96 27.32
CA ASP A 641 -14.86 16.29 28.74
C ASP A 641 -13.73 17.20 29.20
N ASN A 642 -13.88 18.49 28.98
CA ASN A 642 -12.90 19.51 29.35
C ASN A 642 -11.49 19.29 28.73
N GLY A 643 -11.43 18.73 27.51
CA GLY A 643 -10.20 18.33 26.82
C GLY A 643 -9.74 16.91 27.12
N PHE A 644 -10.41 16.22 28.05
CA PHE A 644 -10.14 14.82 28.39
C PHE A 644 -11.15 13.88 27.73
N PHE A 645 -10.77 12.60 27.64
CA PHE A 645 -11.68 11.52 27.31
C PHE A 645 -11.23 10.21 27.96
N LYS A 646 -12.16 9.24 27.98
CA LYS A 646 -11.89 7.88 28.43
C LYS A 646 -12.02 6.92 27.26
N ILE A 647 -11.12 5.95 27.15
CA ILE A 647 -11.16 4.91 26.10
C ILE A 647 -11.03 3.54 26.74
N LEU A 648 -11.64 2.51 26.13
CA LEU A 648 -11.59 1.13 26.59
C LEU A 648 -10.15 0.65 26.85
N ARG A 649 -9.92 0.09 28.04
CA ARG A 649 -8.64 -0.46 28.52
C ARG A 649 -8.70 -1.99 28.61
N GLY A 650 -7.57 -2.64 28.31
CA GLY A 650 -7.34 -4.08 28.48
C GLY A 650 -7.56 -4.90 27.21
N GLU A 651 -8.00 -4.26 26.13
CA GLU A 651 -8.27 -4.90 24.84
C GLU A 651 -7.40 -4.35 23.70
N ASP A 652 -6.42 -3.48 24.00
CA ASP A 652 -5.67 -2.70 23.01
C ASP A 652 -6.59 -2.03 21.97
N HIS A 653 -7.70 -1.46 22.46
CA HIS A 653 -8.75 -0.91 21.61
C HIS A 653 -8.17 0.17 20.70
N LEU A 654 -8.32 -0.03 19.38
CA LEU A 654 -7.77 0.84 18.33
C LEU A 654 -6.23 1.01 18.38
N GLY A 655 -5.52 0.10 19.06
CA GLY A 655 -4.07 0.12 19.21
C GLY A 655 -3.54 1.00 20.33
N ILE A 656 -4.41 1.48 21.25
CA ILE A 656 -4.05 2.44 22.31
C ILE A 656 -2.93 1.94 23.26
N GLU A 657 -2.76 0.62 23.41
CA GLU A 657 -1.74 0.00 24.26
C GLU A 657 -0.51 -0.47 23.46
N SER A 658 -0.59 -0.43 22.13
CA SER A 658 0.47 -0.92 21.23
C SER A 658 1.65 0.04 21.05
N SER A 659 1.46 1.34 21.32
CA SER A 659 2.46 2.38 21.05
C SER A 659 2.62 3.33 22.22
N ILE A 660 3.16 2.82 23.33
CA ILE A 660 3.46 3.61 24.53
C ILE A 660 4.94 4.01 24.55
N ALA A 661 5.19 5.31 24.59
CA ALA A 661 6.53 5.90 24.71
C ALA A 661 6.65 6.68 26.02
N ALA A 662 7.81 6.54 26.65
CA ALA A 662 8.12 7.12 27.95
C ALA A 662 9.62 7.39 28.09
N GLY A 663 10.00 8.00 29.20
CA GLY A 663 11.38 8.30 29.52
C GLY A 663 11.53 8.88 30.91
N LEU A 664 12.77 8.96 31.38
CA LEU A 664 13.10 9.56 32.66
C LEU A 664 13.81 10.91 32.42
N PRO A 665 13.51 11.95 33.21
CA PRO A 665 14.20 13.23 33.09
C PRO A 665 15.64 13.14 33.61
N LYS A 666 16.48 14.06 33.13
CA LYS A 666 17.78 14.38 33.75
C LYS A 666 17.59 15.65 34.58
N LEU A 667 17.49 15.48 35.91
CA LEU A 667 17.26 16.58 36.86
C LEU A 667 18.49 17.46 37.07
#